data_AF-A0A674P3B8-F1
#
_entry.id   AF-A0A674P3B8-F1
#
_cell.length_a   1.000
_cell.length_b   1.000
_cell.length_c   1.000
_cell.angle_alpha   90.00
_cell.angle_beta   90.00
_cell.angle_gamma   90.00
#
_symmetry.space_group_name_H-M   'P 1'
#
loop_
_entity.id
_entity.type
_entity.pdbx_description
1 polymer ?
#
loop_
_entity_poly.entity_id
_entity_poly.type
_entity_poly.pdbx_seq_one_letter_code
_entity_poly.pdbx_strand_id
1 'polypeptide(L)'
;MWTCVSLYFNADCSRSRVGCSGIKPSPSQSCDSCFFPPPPWKLRGRSRAEKGGAARFPTGRRCDVPPARSWLLLARCNIFFFPPAPDLPFAMAGAIIENMSTKKLVIGGVILLLFQAFAFMVGGLIAPSPTTAVHYLASKCVDTGKQGQETKWFMPWGPNQCDKIRNFDEAMAKKIEANDIVFAAHIPLPKKEMSPWFQFMLVILQFDIAFKMYNQIEEGAMVTLDVRLAYRDDTISEWTELAHSFEQRKLSCNLTISKTMDNEGRCYECDLLPFMEVGSVAHKYYLLNIRLPVNVRKKVNVGIGEIKDIRLVSIHQNGGFTKVWFAMKTFLTPSILIIMIWYWRRITLMNRPPVLLEKIILALGISMTFINIPVEWFSIGFNWTWMLLFGDIRQGIFYSMLLSFWIIFCGEHLMDQTERNRLSVYWKQVGPIVFGSFCLFIFDMCERGVQLTNPFYSIWATDVGTELAMAFIIVAGICACLYFLFLCFMVFQVFRNISGKRMSLPAMSKARRLHYEGLIFRFKFLMLVTLFCAAMTVIFFIISQLQVNEGHWHLGDHMVQVNSAFFTGIYGMWNLYVFAIMFLYAPSHKRYGDEQSSAQCITGDAGGNNGEDIQLTTTITHVDGPSEIYRLAGKDAQE
;
A
#
# COMPACT_ATOMS: atom_id res chain seq x y z
N MET A 1 0.72 2.80 2.26
CA MET A 1 1.20 2.70 3.66
C MET A 1 2.50 3.48 3.90
N TRP A 2 3.62 3.20 3.22
CA TRP A 2 4.90 3.87 3.53
C TRP A 2 5.04 5.31 2.97
N THR A 3 4.38 5.65 1.86
CA THR A 3 4.30 7.05 1.35
C THR A 3 3.47 7.94 2.26
N CYS A 4 2.40 7.39 2.85
CA CYS A 4 1.51 8.08 3.78
C CYS A 4 2.18 8.26 5.18
N VAL A 5 2.96 7.26 5.62
CA VAL A 5 3.81 7.35 6.83
C VAL A 5 4.96 8.36 6.67
N SER A 6 5.47 8.57 5.44
CA SER A 6 6.57 9.51 5.18
C SER A 6 6.18 10.99 5.32
N LEU A 7 4.89 11.33 5.17
CA LEU A 7 4.37 12.67 5.46
C LEU A 7 4.15 12.88 6.97
N TYR A 8 3.81 11.81 7.71
CA TYR A 8 3.53 11.90 9.15
C TYR A 8 4.78 11.88 10.04
N PHE A 9 5.83 11.11 9.70
CA PHE A 9 7.04 11.04 10.54
C PHE A 9 7.95 12.27 10.44
N ASN A 10 7.86 13.06 9.36
CA ASN A 10 8.62 14.32 9.24
C ASN A 10 8.07 15.44 10.13
N ALA A 11 6.82 15.35 10.59
CA ALA A 11 6.26 16.30 11.54
C ALA A 11 6.72 16.03 12.99
N ASP A 12 6.97 14.78 13.38
CA ASP A 12 7.33 14.43 14.76
C ASP A 12 8.86 14.44 15.04
N CYS A 13 9.71 14.32 14.01
CA CYS A 13 11.16 14.23 14.22
C CYS A 13 11.87 15.60 14.42
N SER A 14 11.14 16.72 14.39
CA SER A 14 11.66 18.05 14.76
C SER A 14 11.56 18.35 16.26
N ARG A 15 10.93 17.48 17.06
CA ARG A 15 10.93 17.54 18.53
C ARG A 15 11.69 16.36 19.11
N SER A 16 12.97 16.55 19.44
CA SER A 16 13.62 15.98 20.64
C SER A 16 15.15 16.17 20.61
N ARG A 17 15.63 17.30 21.12
CA ARG A 17 16.94 17.39 21.79
C ARG A 17 16.89 18.47 22.87
N VAL A 18 16.50 18.08 24.08
CA VAL A 18 17.03 18.70 25.31
C VAL A 18 17.17 17.58 26.34
N GLY A 19 18.39 17.37 26.82
CA GLY A 19 18.76 16.27 27.71
C GLY A 19 18.34 16.50 29.16
N CYS A 20 18.13 15.40 29.89
CA CYS A 20 18.13 15.40 31.34
C CYS A 20 18.86 14.15 31.84
N SER A 21 19.94 14.40 32.57
CA SER A 21 20.77 13.45 33.30
C SER A 21 20.10 13.05 34.62
N GLY A 22 20.08 11.73 34.88
CA GLY A 22 20.32 11.10 36.18
C GLY A 22 19.36 11.34 37.35
N ILE A 23 18.67 10.28 37.79
CA ILE A 23 18.80 9.59 39.10
C ILE A 23 17.55 8.73 39.36
N LYS A 24 17.78 7.46 39.75
CA LYS A 24 16.84 6.43 40.27
C LYS A 24 17.11 6.24 41.78
N PRO A 25 16.34 5.46 42.60
CA PRO A 25 15.20 4.57 42.30
C PRO A 25 13.98 4.63 43.28
N SER A 26 12.96 3.84 42.92
CA SER A 26 11.73 3.29 43.56
C SER A 26 11.80 2.78 45.02
N PRO A 27 10.79 2.05 45.63
CA PRO A 27 9.37 1.75 45.26
C PRO A 27 8.35 1.90 46.44
N SER A 28 7.03 1.75 46.18
CA SER A 28 6.16 0.70 46.80
C SER A 28 4.67 1.07 46.97
N GLN A 29 3.83 0.09 46.60
CA GLN A 29 2.58 -0.35 47.24
C GLN A 29 1.23 0.32 46.92
N SER A 30 0.23 -0.52 47.13
CA SER A 30 -1.03 -0.71 46.41
C SER A 30 -2.16 -0.95 47.41
N CYS A 31 -3.38 -0.64 46.97
CA CYS A 31 -4.69 -1.11 47.48
C CYS A 31 -5.18 -0.57 48.84
N ASP A 32 -6.31 0.13 48.81
CA ASP A 32 -7.49 -0.26 49.61
C ASP A 32 -8.80 0.33 49.06
N SER A 33 -9.90 -0.31 49.44
CA SER A 33 -11.18 -0.44 48.71
C SER A 33 -12.38 0.13 49.48
N CYS A 34 -13.58 0.12 48.85
CA CYS A 34 -14.97 0.21 49.38
C CYS A 34 -15.74 1.53 49.06
N PHE A 35 -17.03 1.62 48.67
CA PHE A 35 -18.12 0.69 48.27
C PHE A 35 -19.37 1.51 47.80
N PHE A 36 -20.14 0.99 46.81
CA PHE A 36 -21.60 1.17 46.46
C PHE A 36 -22.27 2.54 46.08
N PRO A 37 -23.49 2.56 45.46
CA PRO A 37 -24.16 1.67 44.46
C PRO A 37 -24.85 2.45 43.27
N PRO A 38 -25.47 1.79 42.26
CA PRO A 38 -26.30 2.44 41.21
C PRO A 38 -27.82 2.14 41.34
N PRO A 39 -28.73 2.98 40.78
CA PRO A 39 -30.14 2.64 40.65
C PRO A 39 -30.59 2.25 39.21
N PRO A 40 -31.75 1.57 39.04
CA PRO A 40 -32.15 0.88 37.80
C PRO A 40 -33.52 1.38 37.22
N TRP A 41 -34.05 0.67 36.19
CA TRP A 41 -35.44 0.60 35.64
C TRP A 41 -35.61 1.21 34.22
N LYS A 42 -36.43 0.72 33.27
CA LYS A 42 -37.32 -0.46 33.14
C LYS A 42 -37.76 -0.64 31.66
N LEU A 43 -37.94 -1.88 31.23
CA LEU A 43 -38.75 -2.32 30.09
C LEU A 43 -40.26 -2.30 30.42
N ARG A 44 -41.12 -2.03 29.42
CA ARG A 44 -42.53 -2.48 29.41
C ARG A 44 -43.08 -2.57 27.98
N GLY A 45 -43.69 -3.71 27.63
CA GLY A 45 -44.55 -3.90 26.47
C GLY A 45 -45.96 -4.39 26.86
N ARG A 46 -46.92 -4.31 25.91
CA ARG A 46 -48.23 -5.01 25.72
C ARG A 46 -49.01 -4.21 24.65
N SER A 47 -49.70 -4.69 23.59
CA SER A 47 -50.39 -5.93 23.14
C SER A 47 -51.93 -5.78 23.11
N ARG A 48 -52.55 -5.98 21.91
CA ARG A 48 -53.87 -6.61 21.52
C ARG A 48 -54.47 -5.95 20.25
N ALA A 49 -54.76 -6.67 19.14
CA ALA A 49 -55.87 -7.63 18.80
C ALA A 49 -57.20 -6.88 18.42
N GLU A 50 -58.01 -7.16 17.38
CA GLU A 50 -58.57 -8.39 16.76
C GLU A 50 -59.32 -8.14 15.40
N LYS A 51 -59.44 -9.21 14.56
CA LYS A 51 -60.58 -9.69 13.68
C LYS A 51 -61.20 -8.81 12.56
N GLY A 52 -61.71 -9.30 11.40
CA GLY A 52 -61.90 -10.64 10.79
C GLY A 52 -62.89 -10.62 9.59
N GLY A 53 -62.78 -11.59 8.66
CA GLY A 53 -63.83 -12.11 7.72
C GLY A 53 -64.14 -11.33 6.43
N ALA A 54 -64.58 -11.85 5.27
CA ALA A 54 -64.56 -13.12 4.50
C ALA A 54 -65.81 -13.15 3.58
N ALA A 55 -65.64 -13.29 2.24
CA ALA A 55 -66.55 -13.91 1.23
C ALA A 55 -66.39 -13.24 -0.16
N ARG A 56 -66.57 -13.85 -1.34
CA ARG A 56 -66.47 -15.20 -1.94
C ARG A 56 -66.60 -14.98 -3.48
N PHE A 57 -65.80 -15.72 -4.27
CA PHE A 57 -65.67 -15.85 -5.75
C PHE A 57 -66.99 -16.22 -6.51
N PRO A 58 -67.10 -16.34 -7.88
CA PRO A 58 -66.06 -16.76 -8.88
C PRO A 58 -66.09 -16.10 -10.29
N THR A 59 -65.00 -16.06 -11.07
CA THR A 59 -64.54 -17.02 -12.12
C THR A 59 -63.47 -16.25 -12.93
N GLY A 60 -62.41 -16.73 -13.56
CA GLY A 60 -61.82 -18.05 -13.78
C GLY A 60 -60.70 -17.86 -14.82
N ARG A 61 -59.44 -18.20 -14.49
CA ARG A 61 -58.46 -18.82 -15.40
C ARG A 61 -57.16 -19.18 -14.64
N ARG A 62 -56.99 -20.50 -14.55
CA ARG A 62 -55.84 -21.40 -14.25
C ARG A 62 -54.46 -20.86 -14.75
N CYS A 63 -53.28 -21.12 -14.16
CA CYS A 63 -52.74 -22.35 -13.52
C CYS A 63 -51.62 -22.07 -12.47
N ASP A 64 -51.64 -22.88 -11.40
CA ASP A 64 -50.60 -23.57 -10.62
C ASP A 64 -49.14 -23.06 -10.49
N VAL A 65 -48.68 -23.01 -9.23
CA VAL A 65 -47.29 -22.87 -8.69
C VAL A 65 -47.16 -23.97 -7.61
N PRO A 66 -46.06 -24.74 -7.41
CA PRO A 66 -44.73 -24.27 -6.92
C PRO A 66 -43.53 -25.24 -7.23
N PRO A 67 -42.35 -25.24 -6.54
CA PRO A 67 -41.54 -24.20 -5.88
C PRO A 67 -40.04 -24.16 -6.34
N ALA A 68 -39.30 -23.14 -5.87
CA ALA A 68 -37.86 -23.07 -5.57
C ALA A 68 -36.86 -24.04 -6.25
N ARG A 69 -36.08 -23.52 -7.23
CA ARG A 69 -34.68 -23.87 -7.56
C ARG A 69 -34.26 -23.15 -8.85
N SER A 70 -33.45 -22.08 -8.77
CA SER A 70 -32.64 -21.64 -9.93
C SER A 70 -31.62 -20.56 -9.55
N TRP A 71 -30.38 -20.98 -9.27
CA TRP A 71 -29.15 -20.17 -9.37
C TRP A 71 -27.96 -21.11 -9.66
N LEU A 72 -28.11 -21.98 -10.66
CA LEU A 72 -27.07 -22.93 -11.05
C LEU A 72 -27.20 -23.30 -12.53
N LEU A 73 -27.19 -22.30 -13.40
CA LEU A 73 -27.11 -22.49 -14.86
C LEU A 73 -26.29 -21.35 -15.50
N LEU A 74 -24.99 -21.29 -15.18
CA LEU A 74 -23.97 -20.62 -16.00
C LEU A 74 -22.59 -21.30 -15.85
N ALA A 75 -22.59 -22.61 -15.58
CA ALA A 75 -21.38 -23.43 -15.50
C ALA A 75 -21.56 -24.69 -16.36
N ARG A 76 -21.64 -24.51 -17.69
CA ARG A 76 -21.45 -25.59 -18.67
C ARG A 76 -21.23 -24.98 -20.06
N CYS A 77 -19.97 -24.66 -20.37
CA CYS A 77 -19.47 -24.65 -21.73
C CYS A 77 -18.23 -25.52 -21.76
N ASN A 78 -18.44 -26.81 -22.02
CA ASN A 78 -17.41 -27.79 -22.36
C ASN A 78 -17.26 -27.75 -23.88
N ILE A 79 -16.10 -27.30 -24.38
CA ILE A 79 -15.64 -27.60 -25.73
C ILE A 79 -14.19 -28.09 -25.59
N PHE A 80 -13.90 -29.22 -26.27
CA PHE A 80 -12.68 -30.04 -26.26
C PHE A 80 -12.65 -31.21 -25.25
N PHE A 81 -13.38 -32.27 -25.62
CA PHE A 81 -13.11 -33.64 -25.19
C PHE A 81 -12.06 -34.26 -26.14
N PHE A 82 -11.01 -34.86 -25.59
CA PHE A 82 -10.23 -35.94 -26.22
C PHE A 82 -10.36 -37.19 -25.32
N PRO A 83 -10.36 -38.42 -25.89
CA PRO A 83 -10.64 -39.65 -25.13
C PRO A 83 -9.47 -40.04 -24.21
N PRO A 84 -9.72 -40.87 -23.17
CA PRO A 84 -8.69 -41.28 -22.23
C PRO A 84 -7.77 -42.34 -22.84
N ALA A 85 -6.45 -42.14 -22.71
CA ALA A 85 -5.43 -43.16 -22.95
C ALA A 85 -5.23 -44.02 -21.67
N PRO A 86 -4.82 -45.29 -21.79
CA PRO A 86 -4.86 -46.25 -20.70
C PRO A 86 -3.80 -45.98 -19.63
N ASP A 87 -4.11 -46.46 -18.42
CA ASP A 87 -3.43 -46.26 -17.15
C ASP A 87 -1.91 -46.52 -17.22
N LEU A 88 -1.13 -45.48 -16.92
CA LEU A 88 0.28 -45.57 -16.55
C LEU A 88 0.44 -45.21 -15.07
N PRO A 89 1.33 -45.89 -14.33
CA PRO A 89 1.43 -45.76 -12.88
C PRO A 89 1.82 -44.35 -12.45
N PHE A 90 1.18 -43.89 -11.37
CA PHE A 90 1.40 -42.60 -10.72
C PHE A 90 2.87 -42.41 -10.33
N ALA A 91 3.51 -41.38 -10.89
CA ALA A 91 4.81 -40.88 -10.43
C ALA A 91 4.70 -39.40 -10.06
N MET A 92 4.96 -39.05 -8.79
CA MET A 92 4.94 -37.66 -8.33
C MET A 92 6.15 -36.89 -8.87
N ALA A 93 5.91 -35.93 -9.76
CA ALA A 93 6.94 -35.00 -10.23
C ALA A 93 7.24 -33.95 -9.14
N GLY A 94 8.45 -33.91 -8.59
CA GLY A 94 8.89 -32.88 -7.64
C GLY A 94 8.99 -31.49 -8.29
N ALA A 95 8.88 -30.40 -7.50
CA ALA A 95 9.11 -29.05 -8.03
C ALA A 95 10.59 -28.82 -8.41
N ILE A 96 10.87 -27.83 -9.26
CA ILE A 96 12.22 -27.58 -9.81
C ILE A 96 13.28 -27.44 -8.72
N ILE A 97 12.97 -26.76 -7.61
CA ILE A 97 13.88 -26.60 -6.47
C ILE A 97 14.31 -27.92 -5.81
N GLU A 98 13.53 -29.00 -5.90
CA GLU A 98 13.92 -30.33 -5.37
C GLU A 98 14.92 -31.04 -6.29
N ASN A 99 14.84 -30.78 -7.59
CA ASN A 99 15.62 -31.49 -8.61
C ASN A 99 16.86 -30.72 -9.06
N MET A 100 17.07 -29.51 -8.52
CA MET A 100 18.16 -28.63 -8.91
C MET A 100 19.40 -28.86 -8.05
N SER A 101 20.54 -29.14 -8.71
CA SER A 101 21.85 -29.20 -8.04
C SER A 101 22.19 -27.84 -7.40
N THR A 102 22.89 -27.87 -6.26
CA THR A 102 23.41 -26.69 -5.57
C THR A 102 24.19 -25.75 -6.49
N LYS A 103 24.96 -26.29 -7.45
CA LYS A 103 25.68 -25.48 -8.44
C LYS A 103 24.74 -24.63 -9.29
N LYS A 104 23.64 -25.21 -9.78
CA LYS A 104 22.64 -24.50 -10.60
C LYS A 104 21.88 -23.46 -9.78
N LEU A 105 21.58 -23.78 -8.52
CA LEU A 105 20.94 -22.84 -7.59
C LEU A 105 21.82 -21.62 -7.31
N VAL A 106 23.13 -21.84 -7.09
CA VAL A 106 24.10 -20.74 -6.88
C VAL A 106 24.24 -19.90 -8.15
N ILE A 107 24.35 -20.52 -9.32
CA ILE A 107 24.41 -19.79 -10.60
C ILE A 107 23.16 -18.92 -10.79
N GLY A 108 21.97 -19.48 -10.57
CA GLY A 108 20.72 -18.72 -10.62
C GLY A 108 20.68 -17.56 -9.63
N GLY A 109 21.14 -17.79 -8.39
CA GLY A 109 21.23 -16.75 -7.36
C GLY A 109 22.18 -15.61 -7.73
N VAL A 110 23.35 -15.93 -8.29
CA VAL A 110 24.31 -14.91 -8.78
C VAL A 110 23.72 -14.10 -9.92
N ILE A 111 23.02 -14.74 -10.86
CA ILE A 111 22.34 -14.04 -11.96
C ILE A 111 21.28 -13.08 -11.41
N LEU A 112 20.44 -13.51 -10.46
CA LEU A 112 19.45 -12.65 -9.82
C LEU A 112 20.11 -11.48 -9.07
N LEU A 113 21.24 -11.71 -8.40
CA LEU A 113 21.99 -10.66 -7.71
C LEU A 113 22.57 -9.64 -8.70
N LEU A 114 23.07 -10.07 -9.85
CA LEU A 114 23.54 -9.16 -10.91
C LEU A 114 22.40 -8.30 -11.46
N PHE A 115 21.22 -8.88 -11.70
CA PHE A 115 20.03 -8.11 -12.10
C PHE A 115 19.61 -7.12 -11.01
N GLN A 116 19.73 -7.51 -9.73
CA GLN A 116 19.44 -6.61 -8.62
C GLN A 116 20.44 -5.44 -8.54
N ALA A 117 21.73 -5.71 -8.70
CA ALA A 117 22.77 -4.68 -8.76
C ALA A 117 22.53 -3.72 -9.94
N PHE A 118 22.14 -4.25 -11.09
CA PHE A 118 21.76 -3.45 -12.25
C PHE A 118 20.55 -2.54 -11.95
N ALA A 119 19.51 -3.04 -11.28
CA ALA A 119 18.36 -2.23 -10.87
C ALA A 119 18.76 -1.05 -9.96
N PHE A 120 19.65 -1.28 -9.00
CA PHE A 120 20.21 -0.21 -8.15
C PHE A 120 21.04 0.79 -8.96
N MET A 121 21.89 0.33 -9.88
CA MET A 121 22.71 1.19 -10.73
C MET A 121 21.85 2.09 -11.62
N VAL A 122 20.77 1.56 -12.21
CA VAL A 122 19.84 2.35 -13.04
C VAL A 122 19.24 3.50 -12.23
N GLY A 123 18.80 3.27 -10.99
CA GLY A 123 18.30 4.36 -10.16
C GLY A 123 19.38 5.31 -9.64
N GLY A 124 20.56 4.80 -9.31
CA GLY A 124 21.62 5.59 -8.66
C GLY A 124 22.43 6.45 -9.63
N LEU A 125 22.63 5.98 -10.86
CA LEU A 125 23.52 6.61 -11.86
C LEU A 125 22.76 7.24 -13.03
N ILE A 126 21.56 6.75 -13.37
CA ILE A 126 20.81 7.23 -14.55
C ILE A 126 19.63 8.11 -14.12
N ALA A 127 18.86 7.69 -13.11
CA ALA A 127 17.65 8.40 -12.72
C ALA A 127 17.97 9.62 -11.82
N PRO A 128 17.43 10.81 -12.13
CA PRO A 128 17.53 11.96 -11.24
C PRO A 128 16.62 11.78 -10.00
N SER A 129 16.54 12.78 -9.12
CA SER A 129 15.73 12.70 -7.88
C SER A 129 14.29 12.31 -8.20
N PRO A 130 13.62 11.51 -7.35
CA PRO A 130 12.24 11.09 -7.64
C PRO A 130 11.28 12.28 -7.70
N THR A 131 11.47 13.25 -6.80
CA THR A 131 10.68 14.47 -6.70
C THR A 131 11.56 15.71 -6.72
N THR A 132 10.98 16.85 -7.09
CA THR A 132 11.60 18.18 -6.99
C THR A 132 10.63 19.09 -6.25
N ALA A 133 11.13 19.80 -5.25
CA ALA A 133 10.38 20.81 -4.51
C ALA A 133 10.83 22.21 -4.97
N VAL A 134 9.87 23.05 -5.37
CA VAL A 134 10.11 24.42 -5.82
C VAL A 134 9.31 25.37 -4.95
N HIS A 135 9.99 26.36 -4.37
CA HIS A 135 9.37 27.39 -3.54
C HIS A 135 8.88 28.56 -4.38
N TYR A 136 7.66 29.01 -4.10
CA TYR A 136 7.02 30.15 -4.72
C TYR A 136 6.60 31.12 -3.63
N LEU A 137 6.86 32.41 -3.86
CA LEU A 137 6.30 33.49 -3.07
C LEU A 137 5.08 34.04 -3.81
N ALA A 138 3.91 34.01 -3.18
CA ALA A 138 2.70 34.53 -3.80
C ALA A 138 2.78 36.06 -3.90
N SER A 139 2.52 36.58 -5.10
CA SER A 139 2.50 38.03 -5.33
C SER A 139 1.17 38.61 -4.87
N LYS A 140 1.21 39.67 -4.07
CA LYS A 140 0.02 40.38 -3.57
C LYS A 140 -0.50 41.31 -4.66
N CYS A 141 -1.55 40.90 -5.35
CA CYS A 141 -2.25 41.67 -6.37
C CYS A 141 -3.44 42.41 -5.77
N VAL A 142 -3.79 43.57 -6.32
CA VAL A 142 -4.96 44.36 -5.90
C VAL A 142 -6.09 44.25 -6.93
N ASP A 143 -7.28 43.87 -6.46
CA ASP A 143 -8.52 43.95 -7.21
C ASP A 143 -9.13 45.34 -7.02
N THR A 144 -9.08 46.18 -8.05
CA THR A 144 -9.54 47.58 -7.95
C THR A 144 -11.02 47.75 -8.31
N GLY A 145 -11.76 46.67 -8.60
CA GLY A 145 -13.20 46.70 -8.89
C GLY A 145 -13.63 47.52 -10.11
N LYS A 146 -12.71 48.23 -10.78
CA LYS A 146 -12.98 49.15 -11.90
C LYS A 146 -13.40 48.45 -13.21
N GLN A 147 -13.42 47.13 -13.24
CA GLN A 147 -13.79 46.35 -14.42
C GLN A 147 -14.75 45.25 -13.99
N GLY A 148 -16.06 45.43 -14.25
CA GLY A 148 -17.14 44.53 -13.88
C GLY A 148 -17.15 43.17 -14.60
N GLN A 149 -16.05 42.42 -14.55
CA GLN A 149 -15.98 41.02 -14.98
C GLN A 149 -15.64 40.12 -13.79
N GLU A 150 -16.51 39.15 -13.52
CA GLU A 150 -16.48 38.25 -12.35
C GLU A 150 -15.27 37.28 -12.30
N THR A 151 -14.39 37.27 -13.32
CA THR A 151 -13.29 36.29 -13.43
C THR A 151 -12.02 36.88 -14.07
N LYS A 152 -11.49 37.99 -13.56
CA LYS A 152 -10.15 38.43 -13.98
C LYS A 152 -9.07 37.58 -13.30
N TRP A 153 -8.30 36.85 -14.09
CA TRP A 153 -7.14 36.10 -13.63
C TRP A 153 -5.95 37.02 -13.37
N PHE A 154 -5.52 37.13 -12.11
CA PHE A 154 -4.42 38.00 -11.71
C PHE A 154 -3.07 37.35 -12.01
N MET A 155 -2.34 37.90 -12.98
CA MET A 155 -1.03 37.35 -13.34
C MET A 155 0.08 38.00 -12.49
N PRO A 156 0.93 37.22 -11.81
CA PRO A 156 1.97 37.75 -10.94
C PRO A 156 3.17 38.31 -11.71
N TRP A 157 3.30 38.12 -13.01
CA TRP A 157 4.40 38.67 -13.83
C TRP A 157 4.05 38.58 -15.31
N GLY A 158 4.71 39.36 -16.17
CA GLY A 158 4.47 39.36 -17.62
C GLY A 158 3.75 40.61 -18.11
N PRO A 159 3.28 40.63 -19.38
CA PRO A 159 2.70 41.82 -19.99
C PRO A 159 1.40 42.25 -19.32
N ASN A 160 0.57 41.29 -18.91
CA ASN A 160 -0.68 41.52 -18.19
C ASN A 160 -0.51 41.36 -16.68
N GLN A 161 0.60 41.86 -16.12
CA GLN A 161 0.84 41.75 -14.67
C GLN A 161 -0.21 42.53 -13.88
N CYS A 162 -0.58 42.00 -12.72
CA CYS A 162 -1.44 42.69 -11.78
C CYS A 162 -0.74 43.91 -11.15
N ASP A 163 -1.53 44.85 -10.62
CA ASP A 163 -1.00 45.90 -9.75
C ASP A 163 -0.60 45.26 -8.41
N LYS A 164 0.67 45.40 -8.02
CA LYS A 164 1.27 44.69 -6.89
C LYS A 164 1.56 45.62 -5.74
N ILE A 165 1.35 45.12 -4.53
CA ILE A 165 1.82 45.74 -3.30
C ILE A 165 3.00 44.95 -2.73
N ARG A 166 4.02 45.66 -2.23
CA ARG A 166 5.16 44.99 -1.57
C ARG A 166 4.81 44.63 -0.13
N ASN A 167 4.31 45.61 0.61
CA ASN A 167 4.00 45.51 2.04
C ASN A 167 2.56 45.94 2.32
N PHE A 168 1.97 45.43 3.41
CA PHE A 168 0.63 45.82 3.84
C PHE A 168 0.54 47.28 4.31
N ASP A 169 1.65 47.91 4.70
CA ASP A 169 1.68 49.34 5.02
C ASP A 169 1.30 50.20 3.79
N GLU A 170 1.69 49.75 2.60
CA GLU A 170 1.32 50.37 1.33
C GLU A 170 -0.18 50.21 1.05
N ALA A 171 -0.76 49.05 1.42
CA ALA A 171 -2.20 48.80 1.30
C ALA A 171 -3.01 49.74 2.21
N MET A 172 -2.55 49.97 3.45
CA MET A 172 -3.18 50.92 4.36
C MET A 172 -3.10 52.35 3.84
N ALA A 173 -1.94 52.75 3.30
CA ALA A 173 -1.77 54.08 2.70
C ALA A 173 -2.72 54.30 1.51
N LYS A 174 -2.94 53.25 0.70
CA LYS A 174 -3.86 53.27 -0.45
C LYS A 174 -5.33 52.97 -0.09
N LYS A 175 -5.65 52.73 1.19
CA LYS A 175 -7.00 52.35 1.69
C LYS A 175 -7.59 51.14 0.96
N ILE A 176 -6.77 50.12 0.71
CA ILE A 176 -7.20 48.86 0.08
C ILE A 176 -7.82 47.95 1.15
N GLU A 177 -8.99 47.38 0.89
CA GLU A 177 -9.63 46.44 1.81
C GLU A 177 -8.97 45.05 1.75
N ALA A 178 -9.11 44.26 2.82
CA ALA A 178 -8.54 42.92 2.88
C ALA A 178 -9.11 41.97 1.79
N ASN A 179 -10.38 42.16 1.42
CA ASN A 179 -11.07 41.37 0.40
C ASN A 179 -10.55 41.62 -1.02
N ASP A 180 -9.94 42.78 -1.24
CA ASP A 180 -9.44 43.19 -2.55
C ASP A 180 -8.02 42.65 -2.82
N ILE A 181 -7.39 42.01 -1.82
CA ILE A 181 -6.05 41.46 -1.96
C ILE A 181 -6.12 40.02 -2.46
N VAL A 182 -5.48 39.76 -3.59
CA VAL A 182 -5.38 38.44 -4.22
C VAL A 182 -3.93 37.99 -4.22
N PHE A 183 -3.63 36.86 -3.59
CA PHE A 183 -2.32 36.23 -3.64
C PHE A 183 -2.23 35.36 -4.88
N ALA A 184 -1.47 35.82 -5.88
CA ALA A 184 -1.31 35.15 -7.15
C ALA A 184 0.04 34.41 -7.23
N ALA A 185 0.00 33.15 -7.62
CA ALA A 185 1.18 32.33 -7.88
C ALA A 185 1.06 31.65 -9.24
N HIS A 186 2.11 31.76 -10.05
CA HIS A 186 2.18 31.13 -11.37
C HIS A 186 3.14 29.94 -11.29
N ILE A 187 2.62 28.77 -11.63
CA ILE A 187 3.36 27.51 -11.66
C ILE A 187 3.45 27.09 -13.13
N PRO A 188 4.64 26.93 -13.72
CA PRO A 188 5.98 27.02 -13.13
C PRO A 188 6.52 28.46 -13.06
N LEU A 189 7.72 28.62 -12.50
CA LEU A 189 8.49 29.88 -12.50
C LEU A 189 8.70 30.47 -13.92
N PRO A 190 9.00 31.77 -14.05
CA PRO A 190 9.22 32.42 -15.34
C PRO A 190 10.24 31.67 -16.22
N LYS A 191 9.96 31.59 -17.52
CA LYS A 191 10.77 30.90 -18.54
C LYS A 191 10.86 29.37 -18.42
N LYS A 192 10.06 28.75 -17.55
CA LYS A 192 9.90 27.29 -17.48
C LYS A 192 8.51 26.87 -17.94
N GLU A 193 8.34 25.60 -18.29
CA GLU A 193 7.05 24.98 -18.62
C GLU A 193 6.89 23.67 -17.84
N MET A 194 5.66 23.35 -17.43
CA MET A 194 5.33 22.03 -16.91
C MET A 194 5.19 21.03 -18.06
N SER A 195 5.36 19.75 -17.75
CA SER A 195 5.19 18.67 -18.72
C SER A 195 4.42 17.50 -18.12
N PRO A 196 3.71 16.71 -18.95
CA PRO A 196 3.02 15.48 -18.51
C PRO A 196 3.92 14.44 -17.85
N TRP A 197 5.24 14.53 -18.06
CA TRP A 197 6.22 13.69 -17.38
C TRP A 197 6.28 13.88 -15.87
N PHE A 198 5.77 15.00 -15.35
CA PHE A 198 5.75 15.27 -13.93
C PHE A 198 4.67 14.52 -13.15
N GLN A 199 3.78 13.78 -13.86
CA GLN A 199 2.70 12.89 -13.37
C GLN A 199 1.73 13.49 -12.37
N PHE A 200 2.21 13.99 -11.24
CA PHE A 200 1.43 14.66 -10.21
C PHE A 200 2.07 15.99 -9.80
N MET A 201 1.23 16.86 -9.26
CA MET A 201 1.66 18.12 -8.66
C MET A 201 0.97 18.27 -7.32
N LEU A 202 1.77 18.28 -6.25
CA LEU A 202 1.34 18.57 -4.90
C LEU A 202 1.79 19.99 -4.55
N VAL A 203 0.93 20.77 -3.89
CA VAL A 203 1.29 22.09 -3.38
C VAL A 203 0.97 22.14 -1.90
N ILE A 204 1.95 22.62 -1.14
CA ILE A 204 1.86 22.86 0.30
C ILE A 204 1.89 24.36 0.52
N LEU A 205 1.07 24.84 1.43
CA LEU A 205 0.97 26.26 1.77
C LEU A 205 1.65 26.51 3.12
N GLN A 206 2.41 27.61 3.19
CA GLN A 206 3.11 28.08 4.37
C GLN A 206 2.79 29.56 4.58
N PHE A 207 2.22 29.89 5.73
CA PHE A 207 1.93 31.27 6.10
C PHE A 207 3.09 31.87 6.88
N ASP A 208 3.53 33.06 6.47
CA ASP A 208 4.40 33.90 7.29
C ASP A 208 3.49 34.86 8.08
N ILE A 209 3.31 34.63 9.38
CA ILE A 209 2.46 35.46 10.25
C ILE A 209 3.35 36.20 11.24
N ALA A 210 3.26 37.53 11.28
CA ALA A 210 3.98 38.35 12.24
C ALA A 210 3.21 38.46 13.57
N PHE A 211 3.95 38.40 14.67
CA PHE A 211 3.42 38.61 16.00
C PHE A 211 3.17 40.09 16.28
N LYS A 212 1.94 40.38 16.74
CA LYS A 212 1.50 41.69 17.25
C LYS A 212 0.75 41.50 18.55
N MET A 213 0.95 42.41 19.51
CA MET A 213 0.27 42.32 20.80
C MET A 213 -1.25 42.45 20.69
N TYR A 214 -1.73 43.34 19.82
CA TYR A 214 -3.15 43.63 19.64
C TYR A 214 -3.88 42.64 18.72
N ASN A 215 -3.15 41.91 17.87
CA ASN A 215 -3.71 40.96 16.90
C ASN A 215 -2.98 39.62 17.00
N GLN A 216 -3.28 38.88 18.06
CA GLN A 216 -2.75 37.53 18.27
C GLN A 216 -3.62 36.50 17.53
N ILE A 217 -3.02 35.36 17.22
CA ILE A 217 -3.75 34.20 16.69
C ILE A 217 -4.62 33.63 17.80
N GLU A 218 -5.93 33.53 17.57
CA GLU A 218 -6.87 32.86 18.48
C GLU A 218 -6.59 31.35 18.56
N GLU A 219 -6.86 30.73 19.72
CA GLU A 219 -6.72 29.28 19.87
C GLU A 219 -7.69 28.54 18.94
N GLY A 220 -7.15 27.68 18.08
CA GLY A 220 -7.95 26.97 17.08
C GLY A 220 -8.40 27.83 15.89
N ALA A 221 -7.71 28.95 15.61
CA ALA A 221 -8.00 29.80 14.46
C ALA A 221 -8.08 29.00 13.15
N MET A 222 -9.14 29.26 12.37
CA MET A 222 -9.34 28.65 11.06
C MET A 222 -9.23 29.73 9.98
N VAL A 223 -8.35 29.50 9.01
CA VAL A 223 -8.25 30.32 7.81
C VAL A 223 -9.17 29.77 6.74
N THR A 224 -10.01 30.64 6.19
CA THR A 224 -10.86 30.35 5.03
C THR A 224 -10.22 30.96 3.78
N LEU A 225 -9.96 30.13 2.80
CA LEU A 225 -9.28 30.46 1.55
C LEU A 225 -10.29 30.35 0.42
N ASP A 226 -10.49 31.42 -0.34
CA ASP A 226 -11.20 31.39 -1.61
C ASP A 226 -10.18 31.18 -2.73
N VAL A 227 -10.15 29.96 -3.28
CA VAL A 227 -9.06 29.51 -4.14
C VAL A 227 -9.57 29.23 -5.53
N ARG A 228 -8.89 29.82 -6.53
CA ARG A 228 -9.13 29.57 -7.94
C ARG A 228 -7.87 29.06 -8.62
N LEU A 229 -7.99 27.93 -9.30
CA LEU A 229 -6.92 27.34 -10.10
C LEU A 229 -7.33 27.36 -11.57
N ALA A 230 -6.47 27.93 -12.41
CA ALA A 230 -6.59 27.91 -13.85
C ALA A 230 -5.40 27.23 -14.50
N TYR A 231 -5.61 26.79 -15.74
CA TYR A 231 -4.57 26.28 -16.61
C TYR A 231 -4.58 27.01 -17.96
N ARG A 232 -3.45 26.91 -18.65
CA ARG A 232 -3.31 27.27 -20.08
C ARG A 232 -2.12 26.52 -20.67
N ASP A 233 -2.17 26.31 -21.98
CA ASP A 233 -1.06 25.67 -22.73
C ASP A 233 -0.23 26.68 -23.51
N ASP A 234 -0.85 27.77 -23.97
CA ASP A 234 -0.16 28.86 -24.66
C ASP A 234 0.02 30.09 -23.76
N THR A 235 1.05 30.87 -24.02
CA THR A 235 1.36 32.07 -23.23
C THR A 235 0.40 33.23 -23.50
N ILE A 236 -0.31 33.19 -24.63
CA ILE A 236 -1.19 34.25 -25.14
C ILE A 236 -2.67 33.92 -24.91
N SER A 237 -3.02 32.64 -24.77
CA SER A 237 -4.41 32.23 -24.59
C SER A 237 -4.97 32.73 -23.25
N GLU A 238 -6.29 32.87 -23.20
CA GLU A 238 -7.01 33.12 -21.95
C GLU A 238 -6.86 31.93 -21.00
N TRP A 239 -6.98 32.21 -19.70
CA TRP A 239 -6.91 31.22 -18.64
C TRP A 239 -8.25 30.50 -18.51
N THR A 240 -8.22 29.17 -18.52
CA THR A 240 -9.40 28.34 -18.30
C THR A 240 -9.43 27.83 -16.86
N GLU A 241 -10.57 27.98 -16.20
CA GLU A 241 -10.75 27.53 -14.82
C GLU A 241 -10.72 26.00 -14.74
N LEU A 242 -9.91 25.47 -13.83
CA LEU A 242 -9.87 24.05 -13.50
C LEU A 242 -10.76 23.73 -12.30
N ALA A 243 -10.62 24.54 -11.24
CA ALA A 243 -11.35 24.36 -10.00
C ALA A 243 -11.45 25.69 -9.22
N HIS A 244 -12.59 25.90 -8.60
CA HIS A 244 -12.86 26.97 -7.64
C HIS A 244 -13.51 26.37 -6.40
N SER A 245 -12.95 26.61 -5.23
CA SER A 245 -13.54 26.17 -3.96
C SER A 245 -13.19 27.10 -2.80
N PHE A 246 -14.04 27.05 -1.77
CA PHE A 246 -13.79 27.68 -0.48
C PHE A 246 -13.25 26.62 0.48
N GLU A 247 -12.01 26.79 0.89
CA GLU A 247 -11.28 25.81 1.68
C GLU A 247 -11.00 26.35 3.08
N GLN A 248 -11.26 25.54 4.10
CA GLN A 248 -10.94 25.89 5.47
C GLN A 248 -9.73 25.09 5.93
N ARG A 249 -8.80 25.75 6.62
CA ARG A 249 -7.60 25.12 7.20
C ARG A 249 -7.39 25.63 8.62
N LYS A 250 -7.04 24.73 9.52
CA LYS A 250 -6.69 25.07 10.89
C LYS A 250 -5.26 25.61 10.94
N LEU A 251 -5.06 26.76 11.58
CA LEU A 251 -3.74 27.34 11.81
C LEU A 251 -3.18 26.82 13.13
N SER A 252 -2.19 25.94 13.04
CA SER A 252 -1.37 25.50 14.18
C SER A 252 -0.05 26.26 14.14
N CYS A 253 0.04 27.31 14.94
CA CYS A 253 1.18 28.21 14.99
C CYS A 253 1.65 28.40 16.43
N ASN A 254 2.94 28.25 16.66
CA ASN A 254 3.54 28.45 17.97
C ASN A 254 4.54 29.62 17.93
N LEU A 255 4.59 30.38 19.01
CA LEU A 255 5.62 31.39 19.22
C LEU A 255 6.59 30.83 20.25
N THR A 256 7.80 30.48 19.82
CA THR A 256 8.85 29.93 20.70
C THR A 256 9.40 30.94 21.70
N ILE A 257 9.09 32.22 21.52
CA ILE A 257 9.62 33.36 22.28
C ILE A 257 8.51 33.94 23.16
N SER A 258 8.89 34.54 24.29
CA SER A 258 7.95 35.25 25.16
C SER A 258 7.23 36.38 24.41
N LYS A 259 5.91 36.46 24.64
CA LYS A 259 5.03 37.52 24.13
C LYS A 259 5.34 38.83 24.85
N THR A 260 6.41 39.52 24.48
CA THR A 260 6.79 40.85 24.98
C THR A 260 6.75 41.88 23.84
N MET A 261 6.63 43.17 24.18
CA MET A 261 6.62 44.25 23.17
C MET A 261 7.90 44.28 22.34
N ASP A 262 9.05 43.94 22.92
CA ASP A 262 10.35 43.90 22.22
C ASP A 262 10.41 42.86 21.11
N ASN A 263 9.54 41.86 21.16
CA ASN A 263 9.49 40.76 20.19
C ASN A 263 8.39 40.95 19.14
N GLU A 264 7.73 42.11 19.09
CA GLU A 264 6.80 42.43 18.01
C GLU A 264 7.47 42.37 16.64
N GLY A 265 6.74 41.86 15.64
CA GLY A 265 7.20 41.71 14.28
C GLY A 265 7.98 40.41 13.99
N ARG A 266 8.31 39.61 15.00
CA ARG A 266 8.84 38.26 14.78
C ARG A 266 7.78 37.33 14.19
N CYS A 267 8.17 36.41 13.33
CA CYS A 267 7.25 35.46 12.72
C CYS A 267 6.89 34.32 13.67
N TYR A 268 5.64 33.89 13.63
CA TYR A 268 5.20 32.62 14.18
C TYR A 268 5.84 31.46 13.43
N GLU A 269 6.11 30.37 14.15
CA GLU A 269 6.48 29.09 13.56
C GLU A 269 5.19 28.29 13.37
N CYS A 270 4.70 28.26 12.14
CA CYS A 270 3.45 27.58 11.76
C CYS A 270 3.74 26.25 11.07
N ASP A 271 2.85 25.28 11.31
CA ASP A 271 2.88 24.00 10.62
C ASP A 271 2.54 24.17 9.13
N LEU A 272 3.10 23.30 8.29
CA LEU A 272 2.85 23.27 6.86
C LEU A 272 1.43 22.76 6.57
N LEU A 273 0.70 23.47 5.69
CA LEU A 273 -0.69 23.13 5.38
C LEU A 273 -0.80 22.41 4.03
N PRO A 274 -1.42 21.21 3.97
CA PRO A 274 -1.72 20.57 2.69
C PRO A 274 -2.76 21.40 1.94
N PHE A 275 -2.42 21.78 0.70
CA PHE A 275 -3.21 22.76 -0.04
C PHE A 275 -3.89 22.16 -1.27
N MET A 276 -3.14 21.58 -2.21
CA MET A 276 -3.72 20.89 -3.37
C MET A 276 -2.88 19.68 -3.80
N GLU A 277 -3.54 18.67 -4.34
CA GLU A 277 -2.91 17.53 -5.03
C GLU A 277 -3.63 17.29 -6.35
N VAL A 278 -2.91 17.44 -7.46
CA VAL A 278 -3.42 17.18 -8.80
C VAL A 278 -2.75 15.92 -9.34
N GLY A 279 -3.55 14.91 -9.65
CA GLY A 279 -3.08 13.59 -10.08
C GLY A 279 -2.62 13.49 -11.55
N SER A 280 -2.62 14.60 -12.30
CA SER A 280 -2.18 14.67 -13.70
C SER A 280 -1.73 16.09 -14.04
N VAL A 281 -0.51 16.23 -14.57
CA VAL A 281 0.05 17.51 -15.03
C VAL A 281 -0.11 17.62 -16.55
N ALA A 282 -1.35 17.76 -17.02
CA ALA A 282 -1.64 17.76 -18.46
C ALA A 282 -1.23 19.07 -19.17
N HIS A 283 -1.22 20.20 -18.45
CA HIS A 283 -1.04 21.52 -19.03
C HIS A 283 0.34 22.11 -18.73
N LYS A 284 0.77 23.07 -19.55
CA LYS A 284 2.10 23.68 -19.42
C LYS A 284 2.18 24.73 -18.31
N TYR A 285 1.09 25.47 -18.10
CA TYR A 285 1.04 26.59 -17.18
C TYR A 285 -0.21 26.51 -16.30
N TYR A 286 -0.02 26.80 -15.02
CA TYR A 286 -1.05 26.84 -14.00
C TYR A 286 -0.98 28.17 -13.27
N LEU A 287 -2.13 28.78 -13.03
CA LEU A 287 -2.25 30.01 -12.25
C LEU A 287 -3.13 29.73 -11.04
N LEU A 288 -2.61 30.08 -9.88
CA LEU A 288 -3.27 29.90 -8.61
C LEU A 288 -3.52 31.29 -8.00
N ASN A 289 -4.80 31.61 -7.78
CA ASN A 289 -5.23 32.83 -7.12
C ASN A 289 -5.89 32.46 -5.80
N ILE A 290 -5.37 33.01 -4.71
CA ILE A 290 -5.86 32.78 -3.36
C ILE A 290 -6.36 34.11 -2.80
N ARG A 291 -7.60 34.13 -2.33
CA ARG A 291 -8.22 35.25 -1.62
C ARG A 291 -8.47 34.87 -0.17
N LEU A 292 -8.33 35.84 0.71
CA LEU A 292 -8.63 35.72 2.14
C LEU A 292 -9.85 36.58 2.47
N PRO A 293 -11.08 36.08 2.24
CA PRO A 293 -12.28 36.87 2.49
C PRO A 293 -12.44 37.10 4.00
N VAL A 294 -12.62 38.35 4.41
CA VAL A 294 -12.84 38.75 5.80
C VAL A 294 -14.31 39.09 5.99
N ASN A 295 -14.96 38.45 6.97
CA ASN A 295 -16.33 38.76 7.33
C ASN A 295 -16.51 38.75 8.85
N VAL A 296 -16.60 39.95 9.44
CA VAL A 296 -16.75 40.14 10.89
C VAL A 296 -18.05 39.53 11.43
N ARG A 297 -19.15 39.60 10.66
CA ARG A 297 -20.46 39.07 11.10
C ARG A 297 -20.46 37.56 11.20
N LYS A 298 -19.82 36.89 10.24
CA LYS A 298 -19.70 35.43 10.18
C LYS A 298 -18.45 34.91 10.91
N LYS A 299 -17.65 35.79 11.53
CA LYS A 299 -16.33 35.49 12.12
C LYS A 299 -15.40 34.73 11.16
N VAL A 300 -15.43 35.08 9.88
CA VAL A 300 -14.54 34.47 8.87
C VAL A 300 -13.25 35.27 8.81
N ASN A 301 -12.10 34.60 8.95
CA ASN A 301 -10.77 35.19 8.93
C ASN A 301 -10.58 36.33 9.94
N VAL A 302 -11.22 36.23 11.11
CA VAL A 302 -11.02 37.16 12.24
C VAL A 302 -10.07 36.49 13.22
N GLY A 303 -9.10 37.23 13.77
CA GLY A 303 -8.19 36.70 14.79
C GLY A 303 -7.15 35.70 14.26
N ILE A 304 -6.84 35.73 12.96
CA ILE A 304 -5.83 34.87 12.32
C ILE A 304 -4.39 35.43 12.39
N GLY A 305 -4.17 36.49 13.17
CA GLY A 305 -2.90 37.21 13.24
C GLY A 305 -2.62 38.16 12.07
N GLU A 306 -1.43 38.76 12.03
CA GLU A 306 -1.00 39.63 10.94
C GLU A 306 -0.20 38.82 9.89
N ILE A 307 -0.88 38.31 8.87
CA ILE A 307 -0.24 37.61 7.76
C ILE A 307 0.65 38.61 7.01
N LYS A 308 1.93 38.26 6.79
CA LYS A 308 2.90 39.03 5.99
C LYS A 308 3.00 38.52 4.57
N ASP A 309 3.18 37.22 4.39
CA ASP A 309 3.34 36.59 3.08
C ASP A 309 2.77 35.18 3.07
N ILE A 310 2.41 34.70 1.87
CA ILE A 310 2.03 33.31 1.64
C ILE A 310 3.08 32.69 0.74
N ARG A 311 3.71 31.63 1.24
CA ARG A 311 4.65 30.80 0.50
C ARG A 311 3.95 29.51 0.07
N LEU A 312 4.32 29.04 -1.11
CA LEU A 312 3.80 27.81 -1.69
C LEU A 312 4.99 26.93 -2.07
N VAL A 313 4.94 25.67 -1.70
CA VAL A 313 5.95 24.68 -2.13
C VAL A 313 5.27 23.72 -3.08
N SER A 314 5.61 23.81 -4.37
CA SER A 314 5.14 22.85 -5.36
C SER A 314 6.11 21.69 -5.44
N ILE A 315 5.61 20.49 -5.23
CA ILE A 315 6.33 19.23 -5.32
C ILE A 315 5.75 18.47 -6.50
N HIS A 316 6.60 18.13 -7.46
CA HIS A 316 6.21 17.34 -8.61
C HIS A 316 7.21 16.21 -8.83
N GLN A 317 6.76 15.13 -9.48
CA GLN A 317 7.67 14.06 -9.86
C GLN A 317 8.67 14.58 -10.89
N ASN A 318 9.92 14.14 -10.82
CA ASN A 318 10.90 14.55 -11.80
C ASN A 318 10.70 13.77 -13.11
N GLY A 319 10.60 14.47 -14.23
CA GLY A 319 10.30 13.86 -15.53
C GLY A 319 11.37 12.88 -15.98
N GLY A 320 12.64 13.10 -15.61
CA GLY A 320 13.71 12.14 -15.87
C GLY A 320 13.55 10.84 -15.09
N PHE A 321 13.15 10.93 -13.82
CA PHE A 321 12.86 9.75 -13.00
C PHE A 321 11.65 8.99 -13.55
N THR A 322 10.58 9.69 -13.95
CA THR A 322 9.40 9.09 -14.59
C THR A 322 9.76 8.28 -15.85
N LYS A 323 10.64 8.81 -16.71
CA LYS A 323 11.10 8.09 -17.91
C LYS A 323 11.82 6.79 -17.57
N VAL A 324 12.75 6.82 -16.62
CA VAL A 324 13.46 5.62 -16.17
C VAL A 324 12.51 4.62 -15.52
N TRP A 325 11.59 5.11 -14.70
CA TRP A 325 10.56 4.31 -14.06
C TRP A 325 9.67 3.59 -15.07
N PHE A 326 9.20 4.29 -16.10
CA PHE A 326 8.38 3.71 -17.16
C PHE A 326 9.17 2.68 -17.97
N ALA A 327 10.41 2.97 -18.34
CA ALA A 327 11.27 2.04 -19.04
C ALA A 327 11.49 0.75 -18.23
N MET A 328 11.72 0.88 -16.92
CA MET A 328 11.88 -0.26 -16.02
C MET A 328 10.59 -1.09 -15.93
N LYS A 329 9.42 -0.46 -15.81
CA LYS A 329 8.13 -1.15 -15.85
C LYS A 329 7.96 -1.90 -17.17
N THR A 330 8.11 -1.23 -18.30
CA THR A 330 7.95 -1.81 -19.64
C THR A 330 8.92 -2.98 -19.89
N PHE A 331 10.13 -2.96 -19.34
CA PHE A 331 11.07 -4.07 -19.44
C PHE A 331 10.69 -5.26 -18.54
N LEU A 332 10.17 -5.00 -17.34
CA LEU A 332 9.81 -6.04 -16.37
C LEU A 332 8.43 -6.66 -16.62
N THR A 333 7.50 -5.97 -17.27
CA THR A 333 6.18 -6.55 -17.61
C THR A 333 6.28 -7.84 -18.43
N PRO A 334 6.98 -7.88 -19.60
CA PRO A 334 7.01 -9.08 -20.42
C PRO A 334 7.74 -10.23 -19.75
N SER A 335 8.79 -9.97 -18.96
CA SER A 335 9.54 -11.04 -18.28
C SER A 335 8.69 -11.74 -17.22
N ILE A 336 7.96 -10.98 -16.39
CA ILE A 336 7.03 -11.54 -15.39
C ILE A 336 5.83 -12.23 -16.05
N LEU A 337 5.30 -11.67 -17.14
CA LEU A 337 4.18 -12.25 -17.87
C LEU A 337 4.55 -13.59 -18.52
N ILE A 338 5.73 -13.68 -19.15
CA ILE A 338 6.22 -14.92 -19.76
C ILE A 338 6.41 -16.01 -18.71
N ILE A 339 7.07 -15.72 -17.59
CA ILE A 339 7.27 -16.72 -16.53
C ILE A 339 5.94 -17.14 -15.88
N MET A 340 4.98 -16.23 -15.75
CA MET A 340 3.64 -16.53 -15.21
C MET A 340 2.87 -17.48 -16.14
N ILE A 341 2.84 -17.20 -17.45
CA ILE A 341 2.19 -18.08 -18.44
C ILE A 341 2.89 -19.44 -18.47
N TRP A 342 4.22 -19.45 -18.44
CA TRP A 342 5.01 -20.67 -18.40
C TRP A 342 4.71 -21.50 -17.13
N TYR A 343 4.67 -20.86 -15.96
CA TYR A 343 4.36 -21.47 -14.68
C TYR A 343 2.96 -22.09 -14.69
N TRP A 344 1.96 -21.35 -15.15
CA TRP A 344 0.58 -21.85 -15.24
C TRP A 344 0.46 -23.03 -16.21
N ARG A 345 1.09 -22.93 -17.39
CA ARG A 345 1.11 -24.03 -18.37
C ARG A 345 1.73 -25.29 -17.81
N ARG A 346 2.78 -25.18 -16.98
CA ARG A 346 3.41 -26.35 -16.33
C ARG A 346 2.48 -26.99 -15.30
N ILE A 347 1.71 -26.19 -14.58
CA ILE A 347 0.74 -26.69 -13.60
C ILE A 347 -0.40 -27.45 -14.28
N THR A 348 -0.96 -26.90 -15.37
CA THR A 348 -2.10 -27.51 -16.06
C THR A 348 -1.76 -28.78 -16.82
N LEU A 349 -0.48 -29.02 -17.12
CA LEU A 349 0.00 -30.27 -17.74
C LEU A 349 0.07 -31.45 -16.76
N MET A 350 -0.07 -31.22 -15.45
CA MET A 350 -0.12 -32.30 -14.48
C MET A 350 -1.53 -32.87 -14.36
N ASN A 351 -1.66 -34.20 -14.21
CA ASN A 351 -2.96 -34.87 -14.01
C ASN A 351 -3.61 -34.61 -12.64
N ARG A 352 -2.95 -33.86 -11.75
CA ARG A 352 -3.47 -33.50 -10.41
C ARG A 352 -4.07 -32.10 -10.40
N PRO A 353 -5.11 -31.83 -9.59
CA PRO A 353 -5.57 -30.47 -9.39
C PRO A 353 -4.48 -29.61 -8.71
N PRO A 354 -4.40 -28.29 -9.01
CA PRO A 354 -3.39 -27.41 -8.44
C PRO A 354 -3.55 -27.28 -6.93
N VAL A 355 -2.44 -27.37 -6.20
CA VAL A 355 -2.41 -27.23 -4.73
C VAL A 355 -2.60 -25.77 -4.31
N LEU A 356 -2.96 -25.56 -3.03
CA LEU A 356 -3.23 -24.21 -2.51
C LEU A 356 -2.03 -23.27 -2.70
N LEU A 357 -0.82 -23.75 -2.41
CA LEU A 357 0.41 -22.97 -2.56
C LEU A 357 0.65 -22.53 -4.03
N GLU A 358 0.42 -23.43 -4.99
CA GLU A 358 0.59 -23.13 -6.42
C GLU A 358 -0.37 -22.04 -6.89
N LYS A 359 -1.62 -22.09 -6.41
CA LYS A 359 -2.66 -21.07 -6.70
C LYS A 359 -2.30 -19.70 -6.15
N ILE A 360 -1.74 -19.64 -4.94
CA ILE A 360 -1.38 -18.37 -4.30
C ILE A 360 -0.14 -17.77 -4.97
N ILE A 361 0.83 -18.59 -5.35
CA ILE A 361 1.99 -18.13 -6.14
C ILE A 361 1.53 -17.55 -7.48
N LEU A 362 0.56 -18.18 -8.15
CA LEU A 362 -0.04 -17.62 -9.35
C LEU A 362 -0.71 -16.27 -9.08
N ALA A 363 -1.51 -16.17 -8.01
CA ALA A 363 -2.17 -14.92 -7.64
C ALA A 363 -1.17 -13.80 -7.29
N LEU A 364 -0.04 -14.15 -6.66
CA LEU A 364 1.09 -13.25 -6.43
C LEU A 364 1.71 -12.79 -7.76
N GLY A 365 1.91 -13.70 -8.73
CA GLY A 365 2.37 -13.37 -10.07
C GLY A 365 1.42 -12.44 -10.84
N ILE A 366 0.10 -12.66 -10.73
CA ILE A 366 -0.93 -11.80 -11.33
C ILE A 366 -0.90 -10.39 -10.72
N SER A 367 -0.86 -10.28 -9.39
CA SER A 367 -0.78 -8.98 -8.71
C SER A 367 0.53 -8.23 -9.03
N MET A 368 1.65 -8.94 -9.15
CA MET A 368 2.92 -8.33 -9.60
C MET A 368 2.84 -7.84 -11.05
N THR A 369 2.26 -8.65 -11.95
CA THR A 369 2.03 -8.26 -13.34
C THR A 369 1.17 -7.00 -13.39
N PHE A 370 0.11 -6.91 -12.56
CA PHE A 370 -0.79 -5.76 -12.52
C PHE A 370 -0.09 -4.44 -12.14
N ILE A 371 0.87 -4.47 -11.20
CA ILE A 371 1.72 -3.30 -10.88
C ILE A 371 2.63 -2.92 -12.05
N ASN A 372 3.17 -3.92 -12.74
CA ASN A 372 4.16 -3.73 -13.79
C ASN A 372 3.56 -3.28 -15.11
N ILE A 373 2.25 -3.47 -15.34
CA ILE A 373 1.60 -2.96 -16.56
C ILE A 373 1.79 -1.43 -16.58
N PRO A 374 2.46 -0.90 -17.62
CA PRO A 374 2.85 0.50 -17.65
C PRO A 374 1.69 1.34 -18.20
N VAL A 375 0.54 1.32 -17.51
CA VAL A 375 -0.65 2.11 -17.86
C VAL A 375 -0.37 3.62 -17.82
N GLU A 376 0.67 4.01 -17.08
CA GLU A 376 1.10 5.39 -16.93
C GLU A 376 1.60 5.99 -18.25
N TRP A 377 1.97 5.20 -19.26
CA TRP A 377 2.25 5.73 -20.59
C TRP A 377 1.06 6.49 -21.18
N PHE A 378 -0.17 6.06 -20.88
CA PHE A 378 -1.37 6.74 -21.35
C PHE A 378 -1.57 8.12 -20.70
N SER A 379 -1.00 8.38 -19.51
CA SER A 379 -1.13 9.69 -18.86
C SER A 379 -0.32 10.79 -19.55
N ILE A 380 0.59 10.44 -20.47
CA ILE A 380 1.33 11.44 -21.26
C ILE A 380 0.44 12.03 -22.35
N GLY A 381 -0.43 11.22 -22.95
CA GLY A 381 -1.32 11.64 -24.05
C GLY A 381 -2.72 12.05 -23.58
N PHE A 382 -3.20 11.49 -22.47
CA PHE A 382 -4.54 11.75 -21.93
C PHE A 382 -4.46 12.29 -20.51
N ASN A 383 -5.28 13.30 -20.23
CA ASN A 383 -5.40 13.86 -18.89
C ASN A 383 -6.26 12.95 -17.99
N TRP A 384 -5.63 11.99 -17.31
CA TRP A 384 -6.30 11.07 -16.37
C TRP A 384 -5.90 11.36 -14.93
N THR A 385 -6.76 12.08 -14.20
CA THR A 385 -6.53 12.46 -12.79
C THR A 385 -6.53 11.29 -11.82
N TRP A 386 -7.17 10.16 -12.16
CA TRP A 386 -7.29 8.95 -11.33
C TRP A 386 -6.06 8.05 -11.32
N MET A 387 -4.99 8.43 -12.02
CA MET A 387 -3.78 7.60 -12.16
C MET A 387 -3.11 7.28 -10.81
N LEU A 388 -3.07 8.24 -9.88
CA LEU A 388 -2.46 8.05 -8.55
C LEU A 388 -3.24 7.02 -7.74
N LEU A 389 -4.56 7.19 -7.65
CA LEU A 389 -5.45 6.27 -6.95
C LEU A 389 -5.32 4.84 -7.51
N PHE A 390 -5.27 4.71 -8.84
CA PHE A 390 -5.05 3.41 -9.48
C PHE A 390 -3.66 2.82 -9.18
N GLY A 391 -2.64 3.66 -9.07
CA GLY A 391 -1.31 3.27 -8.59
C GLY A 391 -1.33 2.70 -7.17
N ASP A 392 -2.02 3.37 -6.25
CA ASP A 392 -2.10 2.94 -4.84
C ASP A 392 -2.90 1.65 -4.69
N ILE A 393 -4.04 1.52 -5.36
CA ILE A 393 -4.86 0.30 -5.36
C ILE A 393 -4.04 -0.89 -5.84
N ARG A 394 -3.28 -0.72 -6.93
CA ARG A 394 -2.38 -1.76 -7.46
C ARG A 394 -1.35 -2.21 -6.43
N GLN A 395 -0.69 -1.27 -5.76
CA GLN A 395 0.30 -1.57 -4.73
C GLN A 395 -0.33 -2.22 -3.49
N GLY A 396 -1.49 -1.73 -3.06
CA GLY A 396 -2.25 -2.28 -1.93
C GLY A 396 -2.65 -3.74 -2.16
N ILE A 397 -3.13 -4.08 -3.35
CA ILE A 397 -3.47 -5.47 -3.74
C ILE A 397 -2.23 -6.37 -3.66
N PHE A 398 -1.10 -5.94 -4.21
CA PHE A 398 0.13 -6.72 -4.14
C PHE A 398 0.61 -6.95 -2.71
N TYR A 399 0.60 -5.93 -1.85
CA TYR A 399 0.99 -6.10 -0.45
C TYR A 399 0.07 -7.07 0.29
N SER A 400 -1.24 -6.96 0.07
CA SER A 400 -2.22 -7.89 0.64
C SER A 400 -1.96 -9.34 0.20
N MET A 401 -1.66 -9.54 -1.08
CA MET A 401 -1.33 -10.86 -1.64
C MET A 401 0.02 -11.39 -1.15
N LEU A 402 1.03 -10.54 -1.00
CA LEU A 402 2.36 -10.91 -0.50
C LEU A 402 2.31 -11.35 0.97
N LEU A 403 1.60 -10.61 1.82
CA LEU A 403 1.42 -10.98 3.23
C LEU A 403 0.59 -12.29 3.34
N SER A 404 -0.44 -12.43 2.52
CA SER A 404 -1.23 -13.67 2.44
C SER A 404 -0.38 -14.86 1.97
N PHE A 405 0.53 -14.64 1.01
CA PHE A 405 1.47 -15.65 0.57
C PHE A 405 2.40 -16.11 1.70
N TRP A 406 2.98 -15.19 2.48
CA TRP A 406 3.90 -15.57 3.57
C TRP A 406 3.25 -16.41 4.65
N ILE A 407 2.04 -16.03 5.10
CA ILE A 407 1.36 -16.77 6.16
C ILE A 407 0.90 -18.15 5.70
N ILE A 408 0.35 -18.25 4.49
CA ILE A 408 -0.08 -19.54 3.92
C ILE A 408 1.14 -20.42 3.60
N PHE A 409 2.24 -19.83 3.13
CA PHE A 409 3.50 -20.56 2.94
C PHE A 409 4.02 -21.17 4.24
N CYS A 410 4.03 -20.40 5.34
CA CYS A 410 4.42 -20.92 6.65
C CYS A 410 3.45 -21.99 7.15
N GLY A 411 2.15 -21.80 6.93
CA GLY A 411 1.10 -22.75 7.30
C GLY A 411 1.18 -24.08 6.59
N GLU A 412 1.32 -24.08 5.26
CA GLU A 412 1.37 -25.32 4.47
C GLU A 412 2.65 -26.15 4.74
N HIS A 413 3.72 -25.52 5.23
CA HIS A 413 4.94 -26.23 5.66
C HIS A 413 4.87 -26.69 7.14
N LEU A 414 3.79 -26.37 7.88
CA LEU A 414 3.51 -26.94 9.19
C LEU A 414 2.95 -28.36 9.01
N MET A 415 3.79 -29.36 9.29
CA MET A 415 3.51 -30.76 8.95
C MET A 415 2.37 -31.43 9.77
N ASP A 416 1.76 -30.75 10.73
CA ASP A 416 0.87 -31.34 11.76
C ASP A 416 -0.64 -31.09 11.59
N GLN A 417 -1.08 -30.37 10.55
CA GLN A 417 -2.51 -30.18 10.30
C GLN A 417 -3.13 -31.30 9.45
N THR A 418 -4.20 -31.91 9.96
CA THR A 418 -5.00 -32.97 9.32
C THR A 418 -5.86 -32.48 8.16
N GLU A 419 -6.20 -31.18 8.11
CA GLU A 419 -6.96 -30.57 6.99
C GLU A 419 -6.07 -29.61 6.17
N ARG A 420 -5.28 -30.16 5.23
CA ARG A 420 -4.47 -29.36 4.28
C ARG A 420 -5.29 -28.91 3.06
N ASN A 421 -4.77 -27.93 2.32
CA ASN A 421 -5.30 -27.46 1.02
C ASN A 421 -6.65 -26.71 1.02
N ARG A 422 -7.21 -26.34 2.18
CA ARG A 422 -8.44 -25.54 2.25
C ARG A 422 -8.16 -24.12 2.73
N LEU A 423 -8.49 -23.13 1.90
CA LEU A 423 -8.38 -21.70 2.25
C LEU A 423 -9.17 -21.35 3.53
N SER A 424 -10.26 -22.06 3.80
CA SER A 424 -11.11 -21.86 4.98
C SER A 424 -10.37 -22.09 6.31
N VAL A 425 -9.35 -22.95 6.32
CA VAL A 425 -8.53 -23.24 7.52
C VAL A 425 -7.69 -22.00 7.90
N TYR A 426 -7.23 -21.25 6.90
CA TYR A 426 -6.42 -20.04 7.08
C TYR A 426 -7.24 -18.76 7.25
N TRP A 427 -8.57 -18.83 7.26
CA TRP A 427 -9.44 -17.64 7.34
C TRP A 427 -9.16 -16.79 8.60
N LYS A 428 -8.84 -17.43 9.73
CA LYS A 428 -8.47 -16.73 10.98
C LYS A 428 -7.18 -15.92 10.84
N GLN A 429 -6.28 -16.36 9.96
CA GLN A 429 -4.95 -15.76 9.74
C GLN A 429 -4.97 -14.73 8.60
N VAL A 430 -5.75 -14.98 7.55
CA VAL A 430 -5.91 -14.09 6.39
C VAL A 430 -6.93 -12.97 6.67
N GLY A 431 -7.89 -13.20 7.56
CA GLY A 431 -8.93 -12.24 7.95
C GLY A 431 -8.38 -10.85 8.33
N PRO A 432 -7.40 -10.74 9.26
CA PRO A 432 -6.79 -9.46 9.61
C PRO A 432 -6.14 -8.74 8.41
N ILE A 433 -5.54 -9.48 7.48
CA ILE A 433 -4.89 -8.90 6.29
C ILE A 433 -5.95 -8.28 5.38
N VAL A 434 -6.99 -9.04 5.03
CA VAL A 434 -8.06 -8.57 4.14
C VAL A 434 -8.81 -7.41 4.77
N PHE A 435 -9.14 -7.50 6.05
CA PHE A 435 -9.83 -6.44 6.76
C PHE A 435 -8.99 -5.16 6.87
N GLY A 436 -7.72 -5.27 7.27
CA GLY A 436 -6.80 -4.11 7.30
C GLY A 436 -6.58 -3.49 5.92
N SER A 437 -6.47 -4.32 4.87
CA SER A 437 -6.37 -3.85 3.47
C SER A 437 -7.63 -3.09 3.04
N PHE A 438 -8.80 -3.58 3.43
CA PHE A 438 -10.09 -2.94 3.13
C PHE A 438 -10.25 -1.61 3.86
N CYS A 439 -9.82 -1.51 5.12
CA CYS A 439 -9.78 -0.25 5.85
C CYS A 439 -8.88 0.79 5.18
N LEU A 440 -7.67 0.40 4.74
CA LEU A 440 -6.77 1.29 4.00
C LEU A 440 -7.34 1.68 2.63
N PHE A 441 -8.03 0.77 1.94
CA PHE A 441 -8.71 1.08 0.69
C PHE A 441 -9.81 2.13 0.87
N ILE A 442 -10.63 2.02 1.93
CA ILE A 442 -11.65 3.03 2.24
C ILE A 442 -10.98 4.38 2.53
N PHE A 443 -9.89 4.39 3.32
CA PHE A 443 -9.13 5.59 3.60
C PHE A 443 -8.62 6.26 2.31
N ASP A 444 -7.96 5.51 1.42
CA ASP A 444 -7.45 6.04 0.16
C ASP A 444 -8.59 6.55 -0.75
N MET A 445 -9.75 5.88 -0.76
CA MET A 445 -10.94 6.33 -1.49
C MET A 445 -11.55 7.61 -0.91
N CYS A 446 -11.53 7.79 0.41
CA CYS A 446 -12.04 8.99 1.07
C CYS A 446 -11.10 10.19 0.91
N GLU A 447 -9.78 9.97 0.90
CA GLU A 447 -8.80 11.04 0.69
C GLU A 447 -8.60 11.33 -0.81
N ARG A 448 -7.97 10.40 -1.54
CA ARG A 448 -7.59 10.57 -2.95
C ARG A 448 -8.76 10.44 -3.91
N GLY A 449 -9.80 9.68 -3.55
CA GLY A 449 -11.00 9.56 -4.37
C GLY A 449 -11.82 10.86 -4.42
N VAL A 450 -11.89 11.60 -3.31
CA VAL A 450 -12.57 12.91 -3.27
C VAL A 450 -11.72 14.00 -3.90
N GLN A 451 -10.38 13.89 -3.82
CA GLN A 451 -9.47 14.82 -4.50
C GLN A 451 -9.62 14.85 -6.03
N LEU A 452 -10.24 13.82 -6.63
CA LEU A 452 -10.53 13.78 -8.07
C LEU A 452 -11.55 14.82 -8.50
N THR A 453 -12.52 15.15 -7.64
CA THR A 453 -13.55 16.15 -7.92
C THR A 453 -13.16 17.52 -7.37
N ASN A 454 -12.53 17.56 -6.20
CA ASN A 454 -11.99 18.77 -5.60
C ASN A 454 -10.49 18.60 -5.28
N PRO A 455 -9.56 19.17 -6.08
CA PRO A 455 -8.12 19.00 -5.88
C PRO A 455 -7.61 19.64 -4.58
N PHE A 456 -8.41 20.51 -3.97
CA PHE A 456 -8.09 21.15 -2.69
C PHE A 456 -8.66 20.39 -1.50
N TYR A 457 -9.39 19.30 -1.70
CA TYR A 457 -9.93 18.54 -0.57
C TYR A 457 -8.81 17.88 0.26
N SER A 458 -8.94 17.95 1.58
CA SER A 458 -8.10 17.21 2.53
C SER A 458 -8.96 16.69 3.67
N ILE A 459 -8.91 15.39 3.93
CA ILE A 459 -9.65 14.76 5.03
C ILE A 459 -9.23 15.32 6.40
N TRP A 460 -7.97 15.73 6.51
CA TRP A 460 -7.34 16.32 7.69
C TRP A 460 -7.80 17.75 8.00
N ALA A 461 -8.54 18.40 7.08
CA ALA A 461 -9.03 19.75 7.30
C ALA A 461 -10.23 19.81 8.25
N THR A 462 -10.98 18.72 8.39
CA THR A 462 -12.16 18.65 9.26
C THR A 462 -11.89 17.80 10.49
N ASP A 463 -12.42 18.19 11.65
CA ASP A 463 -12.22 17.43 12.89
C ASP A 463 -12.82 16.01 12.77
N VAL A 464 -14.04 15.90 12.25
CA VAL A 464 -14.71 14.60 12.02
C VAL A 464 -13.96 13.74 11.01
N GLY A 465 -13.47 14.35 9.92
CA GLY A 465 -12.68 13.64 8.91
C GLY A 465 -11.36 13.12 9.48
N THR A 466 -10.69 13.93 10.31
CA THR A 466 -9.44 13.55 11.00
C THR A 466 -9.66 12.40 11.96
N GLU A 467 -10.71 12.44 12.79
CA GLU A 467 -11.03 11.34 13.71
C GLU A 467 -11.30 10.02 12.95
N LEU A 468 -12.05 10.09 11.86
CA LEU A 468 -12.38 8.94 11.02
C LEU A 468 -11.16 8.40 10.26
N ALA A 469 -10.31 9.27 9.71
CA ALA A 469 -9.03 8.92 9.09
C ALA A 469 -8.12 8.20 10.09
N MET A 470 -7.93 8.79 11.27
CA MET A 470 -7.13 8.21 12.34
C MET A 470 -7.69 6.85 12.79
N ALA A 471 -9.02 6.71 12.89
CA ALA A 471 -9.64 5.43 13.23
C ALA A 471 -9.29 4.34 12.20
N PHE A 472 -9.39 4.63 10.90
CA PHE A 472 -9.02 3.65 9.86
C PHE A 472 -7.54 3.26 9.90
N ILE A 473 -6.65 4.23 10.10
CA ILE A 473 -5.20 3.98 10.21
C ILE A 473 -4.89 3.15 11.47
N ILE A 474 -5.51 3.46 12.61
CA ILE A 474 -5.32 2.72 13.86
C ILE A 474 -5.81 1.27 13.71
N VAL A 475 -7.00 1.06 13.13
CA VAL A 475 -7.54 -0.28 12.88
C VAL A 475 -6.62 -1.08 11.96
N ALA A 476 -6.13 -0.47 10.87
CA ALA A 476 -5.17 -1.12 9.98
C ALA A 476 -3.85 -1.46 10.69
N GLY A 477 -3.37 -0.58 11.58
CA GLY A 477 -2.20 -0.80 12.42
C GLY A 477 -2.37 -1.97 13.38
N ILE A 478 -3.51 -2.07 14.08
CA ILE A 478 -3.82 -3.20 14.96
C ILE A 478 -3.86 -4.52 14.15
N CYS A 479 -4.48 -4.51 12.97
CA CYS A 479 -4.51 -5.67 12.09
C CYS A 479 -3.11 -6.10 11.64
N ALA A 480 -2.23 -5.15 11.31
CA ALA A 480 -0.84 -5.42 10.97
C ALA A 480 -0.07 -6.03 12.16
N CYS A 481 -0.24 -5.50 13.37
CA CYS A 481 0.37 -6.05 14.59
C CYS A 481 -0.11 -7.49 14.88
N LEU A 482 -1.42 -7.74 14.79
CA LEU A 482 -1.99 -9.09 14.93
C LEU A 482 -1.42 -10.06 13.88
N TYR A 483 -1.30 -9.60 12.63
CA TYR A 483 -0.68 -10.37 11.57
C TYR A 483 0.79 -10.72 11.89
N PHE A 484 1.59 -9.76 12.34
CA PHE A 484 2.99 -10.02 12.70
C PHE A 484 3.11 -11.02 13.86
N LEU A 485 2.25 -10.91 14.88
CA LEU A 485 2.19 -11.88 15.98
C LEU A 485 1.87 -13.29 15.47
N PHE A 486 0.88 -13.44 14.59
CA PHE A 486 0.55 -14.72 13.98
C PHE A 486 1.68 -15.27 13.12
N LEU A 487 2.35 -14.44 12.32
CA LEU A 487 3.47 -14.86 11.50
C LEU A 487 4.63 -15.36 12.37
N CYS A 488 5.01 -14.62 13.41
CA CYS A 488 6.05 -15.03 14.35
C CYS A 488 5.70 -16.34 15.07
N PHE A 489 4.44 -16.50 15.49
CA PHE A 489 3.96 -17.73 16.12
C PHE A 489 4.03 -18.93 15.17
N MET A 490 3.56 -18.77 13.93
CA MET A 490 3.63 -19.83 12.92
C MET A 490 5.07 -20.20 12.59
N VAL A 491 5.95 -19.23 12.40
CA VAL A 491 7.39 -19.46 12.16
C VAL A 491 8.01 -20.23 13.33
N PHE A 492 7.71 -19.83 14.57
CA PHE A 492 8.18 -20.54 15.77
C PHE A 492 7.68 -21.99 15.83
N GLN A 493 6.40 -22.23 15.54
CA GLN A 493 5.83 -23.58 15.47
C GLN A 493 6.52 -24.43 14.40
N VAL A 494 6.75 -23.87 13.20
CA VAL A 494 7.42 -24.58 12.11
C VAL A 494 8.85 -24.93 12.52
N PHE A 495 9.62 -24.01 13.12
CA PHE A 495 10.95 -24.31 13.61
C PHE A 495 10.96 -25.40 14.70
N ARG A 496 10.01 -25.38 15.64
CA ARG A 496 9.86 -26.43 16.65
C ARG A 496 9.53 -27.79 16.03
N ASN A 497 8.60 -27.83 15.08
CA ASN A 497 8.20 -29.07 14.40
C ASN A 497 9.36 -29.64 13.57
N ILE A 498 10.06 -28.79 12.81
CA ILE A 498 11.27 -29.18 12.07
C ILE A 498 12.33 -29.73 13.02
N SER A 499 12.58 -29.08 14.17
CA SER A 499 13.54 -29.57 15.17
C SER A 499 13.13 -30.94 15.73
N GLY A 500 11.85 -31.10 16.09
CA GLY A 500 11.28 -32.35 16.58
C GLY A 500 11.40 -33.50 15.57
N LYS A 501 11.04 -33.26 14.31
CA LYS A 501 11.09 -34.28 13.25
C LYS A 501 12.51 -34.58 12.79
N ARG A 502 13.44 -33.61 12.86
CA ARG A 502 14.86 -33.85 12.52
C ARG A 502 15.49 -34.92 13.41
N MET A 503 15.06 -35.03 14.66
CA MET A 503 15.53 -36.08 15.59
C MET A 503 15.04 -37.48 15.21
N SER A 504 13.90 -37.60 14.51
CA SER A 504 13.34 -38.91 14.08
C SER A 504 13.61 -39.26 12.61
N LEU A 505 14.20 -38.36 11.82
CA LEU A 505 14.61 -38.63 10.43
C LEU A 505 15.54 -39.84 10.25
N PRO A 506 16.49 -40.17 11.17
CA PRO A 506 17.35 -41.34 11.01
C PRO A 506 16.61 -42.67 11.08
N ALA A 507 15.41 -42.70 11.65
CA ALA A 507 14.62 -43.92 11.87
C ALA A 507 13.56 -44.19 10.78
N MET A 508 13.49 -43.37 9.73
CA MET A 508 12.49 -43.51 8.64
C MET A 508 13.07 -44.15 7.37
N SER A 509 12.20 -44.70 6.51
CA SER A 509 12.59 -45.25 5.21
C SER A 509 13.24 -44.19 4.30
N LYS A 510 14.21 -44.61 3.47
CA LYS A 510 15.04 -43.71 2.65
C LYS A 510 14.21 -42.76 1.75
N ALA A 511 13.14 -43.26 1.13
CA ALA A 511 12.26 -42.46 0.27
C ALA A 511 11.49 -41.38 1.04
N ARG A 512 10.96 -41.72 2.22
CA ARG A 512 10.22 -40.78 3.08
C ARG A 512 11.15 -39.74 3.69
N ARG A 513 12.34 -40.14 4.11
CA ARG A 513 13.38 -39.25 4.63
C ARG A 513 13.75 -38.16 3.61
N LEU A 514 13.97 -38.55 2.35
CA LEU A 514 14.43 -37.62 1.32
C LEU A 514 13.33 -36.61 0.92
N HIS A 515 12.06 -37.03 0.92
CA HIS A 515 10.92 -36.13 0.75
C HIS A 515 10.84 -35.08 1.88
N TYR A 516 11.01 -35.48 3.14
CA TYR A 516 11.00 -34.55 4.27
C TYR A 516 12.22 -33.63 4.30
N GLU A 517 13.42 -34.14 3.99
CA GLU A 517 14.63 -33.32 3.88
C GLU A 517 14.46 -32.25 2.78
N GLY A 518 13.85 -32.60 1.65
CA GLY A 518 13.52 -31.66 0.56
C GLY A 518 12.51 -30.57 0.99
N LEU A 519 11.45 -30.95 1.71
CA LEU A 519 10.46 -29.99 2.21
C LEU A 519 11.05 -29.01 3.24
N ILE A 520 11.89 -29.51 4.15
CA ILE A 520 12.60 -28.67 5.14
C ILE A 520 13.57 -27.71 4.45
N PHE A 521 14.31 -28.18 3.45
CA PHE A 521 15.22 -27.34 2.67
C PHE A 521 14.49 -26.20 1.97
N ARG A 522 13.36 -26.48 1.30
CA ARG A 522 12.51 -25.48 0.65
C ARG A 522 12.06 -24.38 1.60
N PHE A 523 11.53 -24.79 2.76
CA PHE A 523 11.06 -23.86 3.77
C PHE A 523 12.20 -22.94 4.26
N LYS A 524 13.34 -23.54 4.63
CA LYS A 524 14.50 -22.77 5.12
C LYS A 524 15.08 -21.83 4.06
N PHE A 525 15.20 -22.31 2.82
CA PHE A 525 15.73 -21.53 1.72
C PHE A 525 14.86 -20.31 1.43
N LEU A 526 13.55 -20.51 1.23
CA LEU A 526 12.66 -19.39 0.91
C LEU A 526 12.57 -18.41 2.08
N MET A 527 12.45 -18.90 3.30
CA MET A 527 12.40 -18.04 4.50
C MET A 527 13.66 -17.18 4.65
N LEU A 528 14.86 -17.73 4.38
CA LEU A 528 16.11 -16.96 4.42
C LEU A 528 16.12 -15.86 3.36
N VAL A 529 15.72 -16.19 2.12
CA VAL A 529 15.62 -15.21 1.03
C VAL A 529 14.61 -14.11 1.37
N THR A 530 13.44 -14.46 1.90
CA THR A 530 12.41 -13.49 2.30
C THR A 530 12.91 -12.56 3.41
N LEU A 531 13.55 -13.11 4.44
CA LEU A 531 14.12 -12.31 5.53
C LEU A 531 15.23 -11.38 5.03
N PHE A 532 16.08 -11.86 4.11
CA PHE A 532 17.10 -11.03 3.48
C PHE A 532 16.49 -9.88 2.67
N CYS A 533 15.50 -10.15 1.81
CA CYS A 533 14.80 -9.12 1.04
C CYS A 533 14.09 -8.10 1.96
N ALA A 534 13.43 -8.57 3.03
CA ALA A 534 12.77 -7.69 3.99
C ALA A 534 13.78 -6.81 4.75
N ALA A 535 14.88 -7.40 5.26
CA ALA A 535 15.93 -6.67 5.96
C ALA A 535 16.58 -5.61 5.07
N MET A 536 16.91 -5.97 3.82
CA MET A 536 17.47 -5.01 2.85
C MET A 536 16.48 -3.88 2.54
N THR A 537 15.19 -4.17 2.42
CA THR A 537 14.15 -3.13 2.21
C THR A 537 14.15 -2.13 3.36
N VAL A 538 14.16 -2.61 4.61
CA VAL A 538 14.13 -1.74 5.80
C VAL A 538 15.42 -0.95 5.95
N ILE A 539 16.58 -1.58 5.76
CA ILE A 539 17.89 -0.90 5.87
C ILE A 539 17.97 0.23 4.85
N PHE A 540 17.67 -0.04 3.57
CA PHE A 540 17.73 1.01 2.55
C PHE A 540 16.64 2.08 2.75
N PHE A 541 15.48 1.72 3.28
CA PHE A 541 14.46 2.71 3.62
C PHE A 541 14.98 3.68 4.70
N ILE A 542 15.57 3.17 5.78
CA ILE A 542 16.15 4.01 6.84
C ILE A 542 17.26 4.90 6.27
N ILE A 543 18.15 4.36 5.45
CA ILE A 543 19.22 5.13 4.79
C ILE A 543 18.61 6.24 3.92
N SER A 544 17.59 5.94 3.12
CA SER A 544 16.95 6.94 2.25
C SER A 544 16.33 8.09 3.06
N GLN A 545 15.69 7.79 4.20
CA GLN A 545 15.07 8.79 5.07
C GLN A 545 16.11 9.66 5.79
N LEU A 546 17.16 9.05 6.32
CA LEU A 546 18.27 9.79 6.94
C LEU A 546 18.93 10.74 5.94
N GLN A 547 19.11 10.29 4.69
CA GLN A 547 19.79 11.08 3.67
C GLN A 547 18.94 12.22 3.09
N VAL A 548 17.60 12.20 3.22
CA VAL A 548 16.77 13.37 2.91
C VAL A 548 17.26 14.61 3.67
N ASN A 549 17.85 14.42 4.86
CA ASN A 549 18.34 15.52 5.69
C ASN A 549 19.78 15.99 5.38
N GLU A 550 20.61 15.20 4.68
CA GLU A 550 22.06 15.45 4.56
C GLU A 550 22.58 15.73 3.14
N GLY A 551 21.72 15.74 2.12
CA GLY A 551 22.14 16.05 0.75
C GLY A 551 22.88 14.89 0.06
N HIS A 552 23.10 15.04 -1.25
CA HIS A 552 23.53 13.96 -2.15
C HIS A 552 24.92 13.41 -1.78
N TRP A 553 25.11 12.09 -1.89
CA TRP A 553 26.43 11.48 -1.76
C TRP A 553 27.26 11.81 -3.01
N HIS A 554 28.32 12.57 -2.83
CA HIS A 554 29.33 12.82 -3.85
C HIS A 554 30.33 11.66 -3.83
N LEU A 555 30.13 10.65 -4.70
CA LEU A 555 31.15 9.63 -4.93
C LEU A 555 32.05 10.11 -6.07
N GLY A 556 33.06 10.92 -5.74
CA GLY A 556 33.92 11.57 -6.72
C GLY A 556 33.17 12.63 -7.55
N ASP A 557 33.40 12.66 -8.87
CA ASP A 557 32.78 13.60 -9.81
C ASP A 557 31.31 13.28 -10.15
N HIS A 558 30.73 12.22 -9.60
CA HIS A 558 29.35 11.80 -9.91
C HIS A 558 28.46 11.88 -8.67
N MET A 559 27.35 12.61 -8.78
CA MET A 559 26.31 12.66 -7.75
C MET A 559 25.49 11.38 -7.82
N VAL A 560 25.60 10.51 -6.81
CA VAL A 560 24.83 9.27 -6.74
C VAL A 560 23.49 9.53 -6.05
N GLN A 561 22.40 9.21 -6.74
CA GLN A 561 21.06 9.49 -6.27
C GLN A 561 20.46 8.31 -5.49
N VAL A 562 20.70 8.28 -4.18
CA VAL A 562 20.29 7.15 -3.32
C VAL A 562 18.76 7.00 -3.24
N ASN A 563 17.99 8.08 -3.25
CA ASN A 563 16.52 8.00 -3.23
C ASN A 563 15.95 7.30 -4.47
N SER A 564 16.50 7.58 -5.65
CA SER A 564 16.07 6.94 -6.90
C SER A 564 16.58 5.50 -7.01
N ALA A 565 17.79 5.24 -6.52
CA ALA A 565 18.34 3.89 -6.35
C ALA A 565 17.47 3.04 -5.43
N PHE A 566 16.93 3.61 -4.35
CA PHE A 566 16.00 2.93 -3.46
C PHE A 566 14.73 2.51 -4.19
N PHE A 567 14.01 3.44 -4.85
CA PHE A 567 12.76 3.09 -5.53
C PHE A 567 12.93 2.03 -6.62
N THR A 568 13.93 2.20 -7.49
CA THR A 568 14.23 1.25 -8.56
C THR A 568 14.76 -0.08 -8.01
N GLY A 569 15.65 -0.05 -7.03
CA GLY A 569 16.22 -1.24 -6.40
C GLY A 569 15.17 -2.09 -5.70
N ILE A 570 14.31 -1.50 -4.87
CA ILE A 570 13.22 -2.22 -4.20
C ILE A 570 12.23 -2.78 -5.22
N TYR A 571 11.88 -1.99 -6.24
CA TYR A 571 10.99 -2.45 -7.30
C TYR A 571 11.59 -3.63 -8.08
N GLY A 572 12.88 -3.58 -8.42
CA GLY A 572 13.61 -4.70 -9.03
C GLY A 572 13.66 -5.93 -8.12
N MET A 573 13.91 -5.73 -6.83
CA MET A 573 14.05 -6.82 -5.85
C MET A 573 12.78 -7.64 -5.73
N TRP A 574 11.63 -6.98 -5.57
CA TRP A 574 10.34 -7.68 -5.45
C TRP A 574 9.94 -8.34 -6.78
N ASN A 575 10.29 -7.76 -7.93
CA ASN A 575 10.12 -8.40 -9.23
C ASN A 575 10.93 -9.69 -9.35
N LEU A 576 12.21 -9.63 -9.01
CA LEU A 576 13.11 -10.78 -9.04
C LEU A 576 12.70 -11.84 -8.00
N TYR A 577 12.21 -11.43 -6.84
CA TYR A 577 11.67 -12.32 -5.81
C TYR A 577 10.46 -13.12 -6.33
N VAL A 578 9.49 -12.45 -6.94
CA VAL A 578 8.31 -13.11 -7.52
C VAL A 578 8.71 -14.01 -8.70
N PHE A 579 9.62 -13.54 -9.56
CA PHE A 579 10.19 -14.34 -10.64
C PHE A 579 10.84 -15.63 -10.11
N ALA A 580 11.68 -15.51 -9.07
CA ALA A 580 12.39 -16.63 -8.47
C ALA A 580 11.42 -17.64 -7.84
N ILE A 581 10.37 -17.18 -7.16
CA ILE A 581 9.35 -18.08 -6.59
C ILE A 581 8.63 -18.84 -7.70
N MET A 582 8.13 -18.15 -8.73
CA MET A 582 7.44 -18.82 -9.85
C MET A 582 8.36 -19.83 -10.55
N PHE A 583 9.64 -19.49 -10.72
CA PHE A 583 10.61 -20.40 -11.35
C PHE A 583 10.95 -21.62 -10.48
N LEU A 584 11.27 -21.42 -9.20
CA LEU A 584 11.72 -22.48 -8.29
C LEU A 584 10.60 -23.43 -7.87
N TYR A 585 9.38 -22.93 -7.72
CA TYR A 585 8.21 -23.71 -7.31
C TYR A 585 7.42 -24.27 -8.50
N ALA A 586 7.85 -24.07 -9.74
CA ALA A 586 7.24 -24.73 -10.89
C ALA A 586 7.43 -26.26 -10.85
N PRO A 587 6.49 -27.04 -11.39
CA PRO A 587 6.66 -28.49 -11.57
C PRO A 587 7.88 -28.81 -12.44
N SER A 588 8.71 -29.77 -12.02
CA SER A 588 9.87 -30.27 -12.80
C SER A 588 9.48 -31.40 -13.75
N HIS A 589 10.26 -31.59 -14.82
CA HIS A 589 10.10 -32.72 -15.74
C HIS A 589 11.00 -33.92 -15.38
N LYS A 590 11.97 -33.73 -14.46
CA LYS A 590 12.83 -34.81 -13.99
C LYS A 590 12.08 -35.70 -13.01
N ARG A 591 11.96 -36.98 -13.36
CA ARG A 591 11.39 -38.03 -12.52
C ARG A 591 12.42 -38.42 -11.46
N TYR A 592 11.95 -38.56 -10.22
CA TYR A 592 12.77 -39.11 -9.14
C TYR A 592 12.83 -40.63 -9.34
N GLY A 593 13.94 -41.16 -9.87
CA GLY A 593 14.13 -42.61 -10.04
C GLY A 593 15.02 -43.08 -11.20
N ASP A 594 15.19 -42.29 -12.26
CA ASP A 594 15.89 -42.77 -13.47
C ASP A 594 17.42 -42.91 -13.28
N GLU A 595 18.01 -42.29 -12.27
CA GLU A 595 19.45 -42.46 -11.98
C GLU A 595 19.75 -43.71 -11.11
N GLN A 596 18.75 -44.28 -10.44
CA GLN A 596 18.91 -45.48 -9.62
C GLN A 596 18.62 -46.76 -10.39
N SER A 597 17.71 -46.73 -11.37
CA SER A 597 17.44 -47.84 -12.27
C SER A 597 18.58 -48.09 -13.28
N SER A 598 19.33 -47.04 -13.67
CA SER A 598 20.48 -47.21 -14.57
C SER A 598 21.75 -47.74 -13.89
N ALA A 599 21.83 -47.68 -12.56
CA ALA A 599 22.99 -48.18 -11.79
C ALA A 599 22.77 -49.60 -11.23
N GLN A 600 21.56 -50.15 -11.35
CA GLN A 600 21.17 -51.44 -10.79
C GLN A 600 20.82 -52.47 -11.89
N CYS A 601 21.56 -52.44 -13.00
CA CYS A 601 21.55 -53.51 -14.01
C CYS A 601 22.87 -54.31 -14.07
N ILE A 602 23.78 -54.12 -13.10
CA ILE A 602 25.01 -54.93 -12.98
C ILE A 602 25.18 -55.35 -11.52
N THR A 603 24.38 -56.30 -11.04
CA THR A 603 24.73 -57.32 -10.03
C THR A 603 23.49 -58.18 -9.76
N GLY A 604 23.59 -59.47 -10.06
CA GLY A 604 22.54 -60.46 -9.80
C GLY A 604 22.39 -60.85 -8.32
N ASP A 605 21.22 -61.40 -8.03
CA ASP A 605 20.81 -62.24 -6.90
C ASP A 605 21.13 -61.82 -5.45
N ALA A 606 20.08 -61.42 -4.72
CA ALA A 606 19.66 -62.03 -3.45
C ALA A 606 18.29 -61.46 -3.04
N GLY A 607 17.35 -62.34 -2.73
CA GLY A 607 15.94 -62.02 -2.52
C GLY A 607 15.55 -61.33 -1.21
N GLY A 608 14.29 -60.90 -1.18
CA GLY A 608 13.52 -60.57 0.02
C GLY A 608 13.33 -59.08 0.30
N ASN A 609 12.30 -58.46 -0.31
CA ASN A 609 11.43 -57.42 0.32
C ASN A 609 10.38 -56.81 -0.63
N ASN A 610 9.68 -57.61 -1.46
CA ASN A 610 8.64 -57.08 -2.35
C ASN A 610 7.25 -56.91 -1.69
N GLY A 611 7.18 -56.81 -0.36
CA GLY A 611 5.93 -56.72 0.39
C GLY A 611 5.49 -55.30 0.78
N GLU A 612 6.42 -54.34 0.87
CA GLU A 612 6.13 -53.02 1.46
C GLU A 612 5.78 -51.94 0.42
N ASP A 613 6.22 -52.08 -0.83
CA ASP A 613 5.95 -51.08 -1.89
C ASP A 613 4.51 -51.15 -2.43
N ILE A 614 3.80 -52.27 -2.21
CA ILE A 614 2.41 -52.45 -2.64
C ILE A 614 1.43 -51.78 -1.65
N GLN A 615 1.81 -51.60 -0.38
CA GLN A 615 0.93 -51.01 0.64
C GLN A 615 0.82 -49.48 0.57
N LEU A 616 1.75 -48.79 -0.10
CA LEU A 616 1.67 -47.32 -0.26
C LEU A 616 0.69 -46.89 -1.37
N THR A 617 0.29 -47.82 -2.24
CA THR A 617 -0.62 -47.53 -3.36
C THR A 617 -2.09 -47.71 -2.99
N THR A 618 -2.41 -48.44 -1.91
CA THR A 618 -3.79 -48.76 -1.51
C THR A 618 -4.36 -47.87 -0.39
N THR A 619 -3.56 -47.03 0.28
CA THR A 619 -4.06 -46.19 1.40
C THR A 619 -4.64 -44.84 0.99
N ILE A 620 -4.68 -44.50 -0.31
CA ILE A 620 -5.25 -43.21 -0.79
C ILE A 620 -6.40 -43.45 -1.77
N THR A 621 -7.23 -44.46 -1.53
CA THR A 621 -8.59 -44.53 -2.09
C THR A 621 -9.48 -45.35 -1.16
N HIS A 622 -9.97 -44.76 -0.07
CA HIS A 622 -11.25 -45.20 0.48
C HIS A 622 -11.98 -44.03 1.15
N VAL A 623 -13.12 -43.72 0.55
CA VAL A 623 -14.27 -43.08 1.17
C VAL A 623 -14.90 -44.13 2.10
N ASP A 624 -15.44 -43.68 3.24
CA ASP A 624 -16.12 -44.40 4.33
C ASP A 624 -15.29 -44.84 5.56
N GLY A 625 -15.58 -44.17 6.69
CA GLY A 625 -15.56 -44.73 8.06
C GLY A 625 -14.20 -44.93 8.75
N PRO A 626 -14.12 -44.78 10.10
CA PRO A 626 -12.87 -44.94 10.84
C PRO A 626 -12.48 -46.42 10.95
N SER A 627 -11.26 -46.75 10.53
CA SER A 627 -10.68 -48.10 10.55
C SER A 627 -10.40 -48.62 11.96
N GLU A 628 -10.70 -49.90 12.19
CA GLU A 628 -10.72 -50.67 13.44
C GLU A 628 -9.38 -50.80 14.22
N ILE A 629 -8.34 -50.08 13.86
CA ILE A 629 -7.03 -50.15 14.54
C ILE A 629 -7.04 -49.40 15.89
N TYR A 630 -8.03 -48.53 16.13
CA TYR A 630 -8.23 -47.84 17.41
C TYR A 630 -9.03 -48.63 18.45
N ARG A 631 -9.59 -49.81 18.10
CA ARG A 631 -10.34 -50.66 19.04
C ARG A 631 -9.48 -51.69 19.78
N LEU A 632 -8.23 -51.90 19.36
CA LEU A 632 -7.33 -52.92 19.93
C LEU A 632 -6.35 -52.38 20.99
N ALA A 633 -6.28 -51.07 21.19
CA ALA A 633 -5.53 -50.47 22.30
C ALA A 633 -6.46 -50.22 23.49
N GLY A 634 -6.98 -51.30 24.06
CA GLY A 634 -7.73 -51.28 25.31
C GLY A 634 -6.86 -50.74 26.45
N LYS A 635 -7.23 -49.59 26.97
CA LYS A 635 -6.93 -49.17 28.34
C LYS A 635 -8.17 -48.47 28.90
N ASP A 636 -9.14 -49.27 29.29
CA ASP A 636 -10.11 -48.89 30.30
C ASP A 636 -9.37 -48.76 31.63
N ALA A 637 -9.51 -47.62 32.31
CA ALA A 637 -9.74 -47.53 33.76
C ALA A 637 -9.77 -46.06 34.22
N GLN A 638 -10.99 -45.60 34.47
CA GLN A 638 -11.46 -45.06 35.75
C GLN A 638 -11.12 -43.60 36.16
N GLU A 639 -12.22 -42.86 36.38
CA GLU A 639 -12.44 -41.50 36.91
C GLU A 639 -12.30 -40.29 35.97
#